data_AF-A0A7V6ILP1-F1
#
_entry.id   AF-A0A7V6ILP1-F1
#
_cell.length_a   1.000
_cell.length_b   1.000
_cell.length_c   1.000
_cell.angle_alpha   90.00
_cell.angle_beta   90.00
_cell.angle_gamma   90.00
#
_symmetry.space_group_name_H-M   'P 1'
#
loop_
_entity.id
_entity.type
_entity.pdbx_description
1 polymer ?
#
loop_
_entity_poly.entity_id
_entity_poly.type
_entity_poly.pdbx_seq_one_letter_code
_entity_poly.pdbx_strand_id
1 'polypeptide(L)'
;MMKKRFLTTVLFFLSTITFLVAQVPERMTYQAVLRDAQNHLVTNSQVGMQISILHNSPNGVAVYMERHTVTTNAHGLVTVEIGTGQVVAGSISAIQWGSGYYYIQTEIDLNGGTLYTLNGVNPMLTVPYAFHAKTAGTLTNPPAETDPIFTAWNKDYYDLINRPIIPTLVSSFQNDVPYLITETDPLFSASVAAGITSTDTFYWNHLLDSVSLTETDPLFTASVAAGITSADTFYWNHLLDSVSLTETDPLFTASVAAGITSADTFYWNHLLDSVSLTETQNLDSVLILGNDAGAKQIKNLQDPTDPQDAVTKIFLENFASLRVGNCDTLFLGDSQWIIIPGISVPNGMLNIPVVITASISNILQISATSGGTVTSDGNTTVTARGVCWSTSPNPTLSDSYTTDGTGLGAFTSSINGLTANTTYYVRAYATNSVGTVYGNEESFTTLPPTCSDGVTDIDGNHYDGVQIGTQCWMKQNLRVTKYANGTSITLDGSTSSSTPYRYYPNGNASNVSTYGYLYNWPAAMNGATTSSSNPSGIQGVCPAGWHLPSDAEWTELTNYLGGESVAGGKLKETGTTHWASPNTGATNETGFTALPGGYRSSSGTFDYIGLYGFWWSATENSATNAWDRAMINDYSNVLRFSDSKELGFSVRCLRD
;
A
#
# COMPACT_ATOMS: atom_id res chain seq x y z
N MET A 1 -45.58 52.71 26.39
CA MET A 1 -45.92 51.57 25.50
C MET A 1 -44.88 51.29 24.39
N MET A 2 -43.86 52.14 24.16
CA MET A 2 -42.87 51.94 23.08
C MET A 2 -41.70 50.98 23.42
N LYS A 3 -41.29 50.84 24.69
CA LYS A 3 -40.17 49.95 25.07
C LYS A 3 -40.45 48.45 24.88
N LYS A 4 -41.71 48.01 25.02
CA LYS A 4 -42.10 46.60 24.80
C LYS A 4 -42.12 46.20 23.32
N ARG A 5 -42.35 47.15 22.40
CA ARG A 5 -42.37 46.86 20.96
C ARG A 5 -40.98 46.69 20.37
N PHE A 6 -39.97 47.42 20.88
CA PHE A 6 -38.59 47.28 20.41
C PHE A 6 -37.98 45.92 20.80
N LEU A 7 -38.27 45.43 22.01
CA LEU A 7 -37.77 44.13 22.48
C LEU A 7 -38.40 42.95 21.72
N THR A 8 -39.68 43.03 21.35
CA THR A 8 -40.33 42.00 20.52
C THR A 8 -39.83 41.97 19.08
N THR A 9 -39.46 43.12 18.50
CA THR A 9 -38.91 43.16 17.13
C THR A 9 -37.48 42.64 17.08
N VAL A 10 -36.67 42.88 18.13
CA VAL A 10 -35.31 42.33 18.24
C VAL A 10 -35.34 40.81 18.49
N LEU A 11 -36.26 40.29 19.32
CA LEU A 11 -36.44 38.85 19.51
C LEU A 11 -36.96 38.13 18.26
N PHE A 12 -37.80 38.78 17.44
CA PHE A 12 -38.29 38.21 16.19
C PHE A 12 -37.17 38.11 15.14
N PHE A 13 -36.29 39.12 15.06
CA PHE A 13 -35.11 39.09 14.17
C PHE A 13 -34.00 38.13 14.64
N LEU A 14 -33.89 37.86 15.94
CA LEU A 14 -32.96 36.85 16.47
C LEU A 14 -33.44 35.40 16.25
N SER A 15 -34.72 35.19 15.92
CA SER A 15 -35.30 33.86 15.67
C SER A 15 -35.16 33.37 14.22
N THR A 16 -34.69 34.22 13.31
CA THR A 16 -34.54 33.89 11.87
C THR A 16 -33.07 33.73 11.46
N ILE A 17 -32.16 33.46 12.39
CA ILE A 17 -30.82 33.00 12.04
C ILE A 17 -30.96 31.57 11.52
N THR A 18 -31.19 31.43 10.21
CA THR A 18 -31.01 30.15 9.53
C THR A 18 -29.51 29.88 9.51
N PHE A 19 -29.07 28.97 10.38
CA PHE A 19 -27.76 28.36 10.23
C PHE A 19 -27.73 27.70 8.86
N LEU A 20 -27.00 28.30 7.92
CA LEU A 20 -26.59 27.63 6.69
C LEU A 20 -25.56 26.60 7.12
N VAL A 21 -26.04 25.40 7.50
CA VAL A 21 -25.16 24.24 7.61
C VAL A 21 -24.80 23.88 6.18
N ALA A 22 -23.52 23.89 5.84
CA ALA A 22 -23.06 23.26 4.62
C ALA A 22 -23.37 21.76 4.74
N GLN A 23 -24.45 21.30 4.11
CA GLN A 23 -24.78 19.87 4.06
C GLN A 23 -23.90 19.22 2.99
N VAL A 24 -23.21 18.15 3.38
CA VAL A 24 -22.48 17.31 2.43
C VAL A 24 -23.52 16.73 1.46
N PRO A 25 -23.32 16.82 0.14
CA PRO A 25 -24.23 16.21 -0.81
C PRO A 25 -24.33 14.69 -0.56
N GLU A 26 -25.53 14.20 -0.26
CA GLU A 26 -25.81 12.76 -0.05
C GLU A 26 -25.99 12.03 -1.40
N ARG A 27 -25.06 12.23 -2.32
CA ARG A 27 -25.07 11.63 -3.65
C ARG A 27 -23.66 11.41 -4.19
N MET A 28 -23.52 10.46 -5.09
CA MET A 28 -22.24 10.14 -5.75
C MET A 28 -22.42 9.86 -7.24
N THR A 29 -21.44 10.18 -8.06
CA THR A 29 -21.51 9.96 -9.51
C THR A 29 -21.12 8.53 -9.88
N TYR A 30 -21.80 7.95 -10.87
CA TYR A 30 -21.47 6.65 -11.46
C TYR A 30 -21.60 6.71 -12.97
N GLN A 31 -20.64 6.08 -13.66
CA GLN A 31 -20.61 6.00 -15.12
C GLN A 31 -20.39 4.57 -15.57
N ALA A 32 -21.04 4.18 -16.66
CA ALA A 32 -20.88 2.86 -17.26
C ALA A 32 -21.06 2.92 -18.78
N VAL A 33 -20.38 2.04 -19.50
CA VAL A 33 -20.61 1.82 -20.93
C VAL A 33 -21.43 0.56 -21.12
N LEU A 34 -22.57 0.67 -21.79
CA LEU A 34 -23.53 -0.42 -21.94
C LEU A 34 -23.33 -1.17 -23.25
N ARG A 35 -23.38 -2.50 -23.16
CA ARG A 35 -23.28 -3.42 -24.28
C ARG A 35 -24.44 -4.42 -24.27
N ASP A 36 -24.88 -4.82 -25.46
CA ASP A 36 -25.89 -5.88 -25.61
C ASP A 36 -25.27 -7.28 -25.46
N ALA A 37 -26.11 -8.32 -25.55
CA ALA A 37 -25.67 -9.71 -25.43
C ALA A 37 -24.73 -10.17 -26.57
N GLN A 38 -24.62 -9.39 -27.65
CA GLN A 38 -23.71 -9.62 -28.78
C GLN A 38 -22.46 -8.72 -28.69
N ASN A 39 -22.26 -8.04 -27.56
CA ASN A 39 -21.13 -7.14 -27.26
C ASN A 39 -21.14 -5.81 -28.05
N HIS A 40 -22.23 -5.46 -28.73
CA HIS A 40 -22.37 -4.16 -29.40
C HIS A 40 -22.74 -3.06 -28.40
N LEU A 41 -22.27 -1.83 -28.66
CA LEU A 41 -22.61 -0.68 -27.83
C LEU A 41 -24.12 -0.36 -27.94
N VAL A 42 -24.76 -0.18 -26.78
CA VAL A 42 -26.13 0.31 -26.72
C VAL A 42 -26.05 1.83 -26.75
N THR A 43 -26.22 2.43 -27.93
CA THR A 43 -26.01 3.87 -28.14
C THR A 43 -27.33 4.62 -28.32
N ASN A 44 -27.40 5.88 -27.85
CA ASN A 44 -28.54 6.80 -28.04
C ASN A 44 -29.93 6.21 -27.67
N SER A 45 -29.94 5.23 -26.75
CA SER A 45 -31.13 4.49 -26.36
C SER A 45 -31.46 4.75 -24.89
N GLN A 46 -32.76 4.77 -24.57
CA GLN A 46 -33.23 4.87 -23.19
C GLN A 46 -33.10 3.51 -22.51
N VAL A 47 -32.50 3.49 -21.32
CA VAL A 47 -32.23 2.30 -20.53
C VAL A 47 -32.69 2.51 -19.09
N GLY A 48 -33.10 1.42 -18.45
CA GLY A 48 -33.41 1.36 -17.04
C GLY A 48 -32.20 0.84 -16.28
N MET A 49 -31.84 1.47 -15.18
CA MET A 49 -30.80 0.99 -14.28
C MET A 49 -31.35 0.88 -12.87
N GLN A 50 -31.07 -0.23 -12.20
CA GLN A 50 -31.26 -0.40 -10.77
C GLN A 50 -29.88 -0.51 -10.11
N ILE A 51 -29.67 0.30 -9.08
CA ILE A 51 -28.41 0.38 -8.35
C ILE A 51 -28.70 -0.01 -6.91
N SER A 52 -27.94 -0.99 -6.42
CA SER A 52 -28.03 -1.50 -5.06
C SER A 52 -26.69 -1.37 -4.36
N ILE A 53 -26.68 -0.90 -3.13
CA ILE A 53 -25.51 -0.87 -2.26
C ILE A 53 -25.60 -2.05 -1.31
N LEU A 54 -24.67 -2.98 -1.40
CA LEU A 54 -24.58 -4.17 -0.54
C LEU A 54 -23.55 -3.96 0.56
N HIS A 55 -23.75 -4.61 1.70
CA HIS A 55 -22.86 -4.51 2.86
C HIS A 55 -22.08 -5.81 3.12
N ASN A 56 -20.80 -5.68 3.45
CA ASN A 56 -19.82 -6.71 3.84
C ASN A 56 -19.54 -7.87 2.86
N SER A 57 -20.37 -8.05 1.83
CA SER A 57 -20.20 -9.12 0.85
C SER A 57 -20.78 -8.72 -0.51
N PRO A 58 -20.20 -9.18 -1.64
CA PRO A 58 -20.80 -9.02 -2.97
C PRO A 58 -22.12 -9.79 -3.14
N ASN A 59 -22.45 -10.72 -2.23
CA ASN A 59 -23.75 -11.38 -2.16
C ASN A 59 -24.55 -10.92 -0.93
N GLY A 60 -24.15 -9.80 -0.32
CA GLY A 60 -24.77 -9.24 0.88
C GLY A 60 -26.17 -8.70 0.61
N VAL A 61 -26.88 -8.38 1.69
CA VAL A 61 -28.20 -7.73 1.59
C VAL A 61 -28.01 -6.27 1.15
N ALA A 62 -28.86 -5.80 0.24
CA ALA A 62 -28.87 -4.39 -0.16
C ALA A 62 -29.34 -3.50 1.00
N VAL A 63 -28.47 -2.61 1.46
CA VAL A 63 -28.79 -1.60 2.48
C VAL A 63 -29.43 -0.34 1.88
N TYR A 64 -29.26 -0.14 0.58
CA TYR A 64 -29.89 0.92 -0.20
C TYR A 64 -30.08 0.46 -1.64
N MET A 65 -31.20 0.85 -2.26
CA MET A 65 -31.53 0.53 -3.64
C MET A 65 -32.35 1.63 -4.28
N GLU A 66 -32.01 2.01 -5.50
CA GLU A 66 -32.73 3.02 -6.30
C GLU A 66 -32.75 2.68 -7.79
N ARG A 67 -33.65 3.32 -8.53
CA ARG A 67 -33.82 3.16 -9.97
C ARG A 67 -33.63 4.46 -10.73
N HIS A 68 -33.05 4.33 -11.91
CA HIS A 68 -32.81 5.41 -12.85
C HIS A 68 -33.35 5.03 -14.24
N THR A 69 -33.81 6.03 -14.97
CA THR A 69 -34.11 5.93 -16.40
C THR A 69 -33.25 6.96 -17.11
N VAL A 70 -32.26 6.49 -17.87
CA VAL A 70 -31.24 7.35 -18.52
C VAL A 70 -31.12 7.01 -19.99
N THR A 71 -30.51 7.92 -20.76
CA THR A 71 -30.23 7.71 -22.18
C THR A 71 -28.72 7.57 -22.38
N THR A 72 -28.28 6.47 -22.98
CA THR A 72 -26.87 6.26 -23.37
C THR A 72 -26.46 7.28 -24.44
N ASN A 73 -25.22 7.76 -24.45
CA ASN A 73 -24.72 8.61 -25.53
C ASN A 73 -24.29 7.81 -26.78
N ALA A 74 -23.69 8.47 -27.78
CA ALA A 74 -23.20 7.84 -29.01
C ALA A 74 -22.08 6.81 -28.80
N HIS A 75 -21.46 6.78 -27.62
CA HIS A 75 -20.43 5.83 -27.21
C HIS A 75 -20.97 4.76 -26.25
N GLY A 76 -22.28 4.72 -26.02
CA GLY A 76 -22.92 3.80 -25.09
C GLY A 76 -22.72 4.14 -23.61
N LEU A 77 -22.18 5.32 -23.30
CA LEU A 77 -21.94 5.77 -21.93
C LEU A 77 -23.24 6.29 -21.30
N VAL A 78 -23.49 5.86 -20.06
CA VAL A 78 -24.48 6.42 -19.14
C VAL A 78 -23.78 7.09 -17.97
N THR A 79 -24.36 8.19 -17.48
CA THR A 79 -23.95 8.88 -16.24
C THR A 79 -25.17 8.98 -15.35
N VAL A 80 -25.05 8.57 -14.10
CA VAL A 80 -26.09 8.67 -13.07
C VAL A 80 -25.53 9.28 -11.79
N GLU A 81 -26.38 9.97 -11.04
CA GLU A 81 -26.06 10.43 -9.69
C GLU A 81 -26.78 9.54 -8.68
N ILE A 82 -26.03 8.64 -8.04
CA ILE A 82 -26.56 7.73 -7.05
C ILE A 82 -27.02 8.53 -5.83
N GLY A 83 -28.25 8.32 -5.36
CA GLY A 83 -28.89 9.14 -4.32
C GLY A 83 -29.95 10.09 -4.84
N THR A 84 -30.10 10.21 -6.17
CA THR A 84 -31.12 11.06 -6.82
C THR A 84 -32.20 10.26 -7.54
N GLY A 85 -32.04 8.94 -7.62
CA GLY A 85 -32.95 8.06 -8.32
C GLY A 85 -34.27 7.84 -7.57
N GLN A 86 -35.16 7.08 -8.18
CA GLN A 86 -36.36 6.60 -7.51
C GLN A 86 -35.99 5.51 -6.50
N VAL A 87 -35.97 5.87 -5.21
CA VAL A 87 -35.63 4.95 -4.12
C VAL A 87 -36.61 3.78 -4.07
N VAL A 88 -36.08 2.56 -4.05
CA VAL A 88 -36.84 1.31 -3.95
C VAL A 88 -36.74 0.73 -2.53
N ALA A 89 -35.58 0.83 -1.89
CA ALA A 89 -35.37 0.39 -0.51
C ALA A 89 -34.21 1.14 0.19
N GLY A 90 -34.28 1.25 1.51
CA GLY A 90 -33.25 1.89 2.33
C GLY A 90 -33.22 3.42 2.23
N SER A 91 -32.20 4.03 2.83
CA SER A 91 -31.91 5.46 2.75
C SER A 91 -30.41 5.68 2.63
N ILE A 92 -29.97 6.46 1.64
CA ILE A 92 -28.55 6.74 1.41
C ILE A 92 -27.90 7.46 2.60
N SER A 93 -28.67 8.31 3.28
CA SER A 93 -28.28 9.02 4.51
C SER A 93 -28.13 8.13 5.75
N ALA A 94 -28.79 6.97 5.75
CA ALA A 94 -28.74 6.03 6.87
C ALA A 94 -27.53 5.07 6.78
N ILE A 95 -26.87 5.01 5.61
CA ILE A 95 -25.72 4.14 5.40
C ILE A 95 -24.56 4.59 6.30
N GLN A 96 -24.11 3.67 7.15
CA GLN A 96 -22.97 3.90 8.04
C GLN A 96 -21.66 3.62 7.30
N TRP A 97 -21.26 4.52 6.40
CA TRP A 97 -20.11 4.36 5.50
C TRP A 97 -18.78 3.99 6.19
N GLY A 98 -18.63 4.26 7.50
CA GLY A 98 -17.46 3.87 8.29
C GLY A 98 -17.50 2.42 8.84
N SER A 99 -18.57 1.67 8.61
CA SER A 99 -18.77 0.32 9.16
C SER A 99 -18.64 -0.73 8.07
N GLY A 100 -17.48 -1.36 7.93
CA GLY A 100 -17.27 -2.48 7.01
C GLY A 100 -17.13 -2.08 5.53
N TYR A 101 -17.25 -3.06 4.65
CA TYR A 101 -17.06 -2.89 3.20
C TYR A 101 -18.40 -2.75 2.48
N TYR A 102 -18.43 -1.96 1.41
CA TYR A 102 -19.63 -1.77 0.58
C TYR A 102 -19.36 -2.16 -0.87
N TYR A 103 -20.40 -2.66 -1.53
CA TYR A 103 -20.35 -3.07 -2.94
C TYR A 103 -21.48 -2.39 -3.70
N ILE A 104 -21.21 -1.98 -4.93
CA ILE A 104 -22.22 -1.50 -5.87
C ILE A 104 -22.63 -2.65 -6.78
N GLN A 105 -23.90 -3.03 -6.71
CA GLN A 105 -24.55 -3.94 -7.63
C GLN A 105 -25.32 -3.12 -8.67
N THR A 106 -25.11 -3.44 -9.95
CA THR A 106 -25.82 -2.82 -11.06
C THR A 106 -26.64 -3.84 -11.83
N GLU A 107 -27.90 -3.50 -12.05
CA GLU A 107 -28.82 -4.30 -12.85
C GLU A 107 -29.46 -3.40 -13.91
N ILE A 108 -29.60 -3.92 -15.14
CA ILE A 108 -29.92 -3.09 -16.31
C ILE A 108 -31.07 -3.71 -17.09
N ASP A 109 -32.00 -2.86 -17.52
CA ASP A 109 -33.00 -3.14 -18.54
C ASP A 109 -32.68 -2.30 -19.78
N LEU A 110 -32.17 -2.95 -20.84
CA LEU A 110 -31.76 -2.28 -22.07
C LEU A 110 -32.92 -1.63 -22.84
N ASN A 111 -34.18 -1.96 -22.51
CA ASN A 111 -35.37 -1.40 -23.16
C ASN A 111 -36.01 -0.26 -22.34
N GLY A 112 -35.41 0.16 -21.23
CA GLY A 112 -35.96 1.23 -20.39
C GLY A 112 -37.12 0.80 -19.49
N GLY A 113 -37.37 -0.51 -19.37
CA GLY A 113 -38.45 -1.07 -18.54
C GLY A 113 -38.06 -1.35 -17.09
N THR A 114 -38.67 -2.38 -16.50
CA THR A 114 -38.45 -2.82 -15.10
C THR A 114 -37.93 -4.27 -15.01
N LEU A 115 -37.56 -4.87 -16.14
CA LEU A 115 -37.03 -6.24 -16.21
C LEU A 115 -35.50 -6.19 -16.16
N TYR A 116 -34.98 -5.92 -14.97
CA TYR A 116 -33.55 -5.75 -14.77
C TYR A 116 -32.80 -7.09 -14.82
N THR A 117 -31.65 -7.07 -15.50
CA THR A 117 -30.69 -8.19 -15.55
C THR A 117 -29.41 -7.79 -14.83
N LEU A 118 -28.85 -8.71 -14.03
CA LEU A 118 -27.62 -8.46 -13.28
C LEU A 118 -26.45 -8.23 -14.24
N ASN A 119 -25.80 -7.07 -14.11
CA ASN A 119 -24.68 -6.66 -14.98
C ASN A 119 -23.33 -6.73 -14.24
N GLY A 120 -23.30 -6.49 -12.93
CA GLY A 120 -22.07 -6.63 -12.15
C GLY A 120 -22.22 -6.23 -10.69
N VAL A 121 -21.32 -6.76 -9.86
CA VAL A 121 -21.13 -6.37 -8.46
C VAL A 121 -19.67 -6.01 -8.24
N ASN A 122 -19.40 -4.78 -7.82
CA ASN A 122 -18.03 -4.27 -7.66
C ASN A 122 -17.83 -3.66 -6.27
N PRO A 123 -16.64 -3.82 -5.65
CA PRO A 123 -16.34 -3.17 -4.38
C PRO A 123 -16.28 -1.64 -4.58
N MET A 124 -16.82 -0.91 -3.61
CA MET A 124 -16.65 0.54 -3.53
C MET A 124 -15.31 0.84 -2.84
N LEU A 125 -14.41 1.52 -3.56
CA LEU A 125 -13.12 1.94 -3.02
C LEU A 125 -13.19 3.37 -2.47
N THR A 126 -12.37 3.66 -1.46
CA THR A 126 -12.25 5.00 -0.87
C THR A 126 -11.70 5.98 -1.89
N VAL A 127 -12.39 7.10 -2.09
CA VAL A 127 -11.94 8.21 -2.95
C VAL A 127 -11.08 9.21 -2.16
N PRO A 128 -10.22 10.02 -2.81
CA PRO A 128 -9.35 11.01 -2.14
C PRO A 128 -10.07 11.94 -1.15
N TYR A 129 -11.30 12.37 -1.45
CA TYR A 129 -12.11 13.19 -0.54
C TYR A 129 -12.44 12.48 0.78
N ALA A 130 -12.68 11.17 0.75
CA ALA A 130 -12.95 10.36 1.94
C ALA A 130 -11.69 10.15 2.79
N PHE A 131 -10.48 10.14 2.19
CA PHE A 131 -9.22 10.15 2.95
C PHE A 131 -9.04 11.46 3.73
N HIS A 132 -9.38 12.61 3.14
CA HIS A 132 -9.32 13.90 3.83
C HIS A 132 -10.38 14.02 4.94
N ALA A 133 -11.59 13.47 4.73
CA ALA A 133 -12.62 13.41 5.75
C ALA A 133 -12.25 12.52 6.96
N LYS A 134 -11.47 11.45 6.75
CA LYS A 134 -10.94 10.60 7.83
C LYS A 134 -10.03 11.38 8.78
N THR A 135 -9.21 12.30 8.27
CA THR A 135 -8.34 13.19 9.07
C THR A 135 -9.12 14.27 9.82
N ALA A 136 -10.30 14.67 9.30
CA ALA A 136 -11.19 15.61 9.98
C ALA A 136 -12.07 14.96 11.06
N GLY A 137 -12.40 13.67 10.93
CA GLY A 137 -13.19 12.90 11.89
C GLY A 137 -12.48 12.56 13.21
N THR A 138 -11.15 12.72 13.27
CA THR A 138 -10.32 12.46 14.45
C THR A 138 -10.35 13.55 15.53
N LEU A 139 -11.06 14.66 15.33
CA LEU A 139 -11.27 15.68 16.37
C LEU A 139 -12.54 15.40 17.18
N THR A 140 -12.53 14.32 17.97
CA THR A 140 -13.58 14.05 18.99
C THR A 140 -13.17 14.60 20.36
N ASN A 141 -12.97 15.92 20.38
CA ASN A 141 -12.84 16.86 21.49
C ASN A 141 -11.90 17.95 20.97
N PRO A 142 -12.39 19.07 20.42
CA PRO A 142 -11.50 20.21 20.29
C PRO A 142 -10.97 20.50 21.70
N PRO A 143 -9.65 20.52 21.93
CA PRO A 143 -9.14 21.10 23.16
C PRO A 143 -9.77 22.49 23.29
N ALA A 144 -10.13 22.88 24.50
CA ALA A 144 -10.53 24.25 24.76
C ALA A 144 -9.33 25.15 24.47
N GLU A 145 -9.19 25.57 23.22
CA GLU A 145 -8.27 26.62 22.80
C GLU A 145 -8.79 27.90 23.42
N THR A 146 -8.17 28.33 24.51
CA THR A 146 -8.21 29.74 24.89
C THR A 146 -7.26 30.47 23.98
N ASP A 147 -7.80 31.06 22.92
CA ASP A 147 -7.06 32.03 22.10
C ASP A 147 -6.41 33.07 23.04
N PRO A 148 -5.12 33.38 22.90
CA PRO A 148 -4.53 34.49 23.64
C PRO A 148 -5.22 35.78 23.21
N ILE A 149 -6.01 36.35 24.11
CA ILE A 149 -6.55 37.71 23.96
C ILE A 149 -5.35 38.66 23.96
N PHE A 150 -4.95 39.12 22.78
CA PHE A 150 -3.97 40.20 22.65
C PHE A 150 -4.60 41.50 23.16
N THR A 151 -4.50 41.75 24.46
CA THR A 151 -4.79 43.08 25.00
C THR A 151 -3.66 44.00 24.56
N ALA A 152 -3.93 44.82 23.55
CA ALA A 152 -3.20 46.00 23.09
C ALA A 152 -1.70 46.07 23.44
N TRP A 153 -0.86 45.96 22.42
CA TRP A 153 0.57 46.24 22.49
C TRP A 153 0.79 47.72 22.87
N ASN A 154 1.22 47.97 24.10
CA ASN A 154 1.58 49.29 24.63
C ASN A 154 3.08 49.59 24.42
N LYS A 155 3.59 49.56 23.19
CA LYS A 155 4.97 50.00 22.95
C LYS A 155 5.09 50.76 21.64
N ASP A 156 5.40 52.05 21.75
CA ASP A 156 5.61 52.97 20.64
C ASP A 156 6.95 52.74 19.93
N TYR A 157 6.98 53.19 18.67
CA TYR A 157 8.06 53.17 17.65
C TYR A 157 9.49 53.52 18.11
N TYR A 158 9.68 54.01 19.34
CA TYR A 158 10.99 54.39 19.90
C TYR A 158 11.77 53.24 20.58
N ASP A 159 11.16 52.07 20.84
CA ASP A 159 11.85 50.92 21.48
C ASP A 159 12.73 50.11 20.49
N LEU A 160 12.80 50.50 19.22
CA LEU A 160 13.58 49.84 18.15
C LEU A 160 15.03 50.35 18.01
N ILE A 161 15.51 51.24 18.90
CA ILE A 161 16.84 51.88 18.76
C ILE A 161 17.96 51.14 19.51
N ASN A 162 17.68 50.11 20.31
CA ASN A 162 18.71 49.30 20.99
C ASN A 162 18.92 47.94 20.31
N ARG A 163 19.68 47.91 19.20
CA ARG A 163 20.19 46.66 18.59
C ARG A 163 21.18 45.96 19.55
N PRO A 164 20.99 44.67 19.89
CA PRO A 164 22.08 43.85 20.41
C PRO A 164 23.16 43.69 19.34
N ILE A 165 24.41 43.87 19.73
CA ILE A 165 25.60 43.67 18.88
C ILE A 165 25.80 42.16 18.70
N ILE A 166 25.86 41.69 17.44
CA ILE A 166 26.24 40.30 17.11
C ILE A 166 27.75 40.16 17.33
N PRO A 167 28.23 39.25 18.19
CA PRO A 167 29.66 38.96 18.30
C PRO A 167 30.14 38.26 17.01
N THR A 168 31.08 38.88 16.32
CA THR A 168 31.89 38.22 15.29
C THR A 168 32.93 37.34 15.98
N LEU A 169 33.03 36.08 15.54
CA LEU A 169 33.94 35.01 15.99
C LEU A 169 33.51 34.23 17.24
N VAL A 170 32.90 33.06 17.01
CA VAL A 170 33.01 31.90 17.92
C VAL A 170 33.38 30.69 17.08
N SER A 171 34.67 30.38 17.08
CA SER A 171 35.22 29.09 16.67
C SER A 171 34.88 28.01 17.69
N SER A 172 34.60 26.80 17.19
CA SER A 172 34.48 25.51 17.88
C SER A 172 33.36 25.35 18.90
N PHE A 173 32.35 24.56 18.53
CA PHE A 173 31.59 23.78 19.51
C PHE A 173 32.16 22.36 19.57
N GLN A 174 32.61 22.02 20.78
CA GLN A 174 32.94 20.67 21.23
C GLN A 174 31.72 19.75 21.11
N ASN A 175 32.01 18.50 20.74
CA ASN A 175 31.13 17.35 20.80
C ASN A 175 30.32 17.31 22.12
N ASP A 176 29.01 17.07 22.00
CA ASP A 176 28.36 15.96 22.70
C ASP A 176 26.94 15.71 22.15
N VAL A 177 26.53 14.43 22.22
CA VAL A 177 25.27 13.73 21.87
C VAL A 177 24.87 13.52 20.39
N PRO A 178 24.65 12.25 19.97
CA PRO A 178 24.12 11.91 18.65
C PRO A 178 22.59 11.80 18.71
N TYR A 179 21.88 12.55 17.87
CA TYR A 179 20.49 12.21 17.54
C TYR A 179 20.28 12.31 16.03
N LEU A 180 19.86 11.16 15.50
CA LEU A 180 19.39 10.92 14.15
C LEU A 180 18.09 11.73 13.94
N ILE A 181 18.14 12.77 13.12
CA ILE A 181 16.95 13.40 12.54
C ILE A 181 16.81 12.92 11.10
N THR A 182 15.91 11.99 10.85
CA THR A 182 15.28 11.84 9.54
C THR A 182 14.05 12.72 9.55
N GLU A 183 14.17 13.92 9.00
CA GLU A 183 13.04 14.72 8.55
C GLU A 183 12.46 14.06 7.29
N THR A 184 11.15 13.95 7.21
CA THR A 184 10.45 13.52 6.00
C THR A 184 9.53 14.64 5.60
N ASP A 185 9.88 15.35 4.53
CA ASP A 185 9.04 16.40 3.97
C ASP A 185 7.76 15.82 3.34
N PRO A 186 6.63 16.55 3.37
CA PRO A 186 5.37 16.09 2.82
C PRO A 186 5.42 15.99 1.29
N LEU A 187 5.16 14.79 0.77
CA LEU A 187 4.91 14.53 -0.65
C LEU A 187 3.53 15.08 -1.04
N PHE A 188 3.50 16.23 -1.73
CA PHE A 188 2.28 16.71 -2.39
C PHE A 188 2.08 15.98 -3.72
N SER A 189 1.09 15.09 -3.77
CA SER A 189 0.63 14.51 -5.03
C SER A 189 -0.22 15.53 -5.81
N ALA A 190 0.31 15.99 -6.94
CA ALA A 190 -0.35 16.66 -8.07
C ALA A 190 -1.45 17.69 -7.75
N SER A 191 -1.12 18.98 -7.90
CA SER A 191 -2.07 20.07 -8.12
C SER A 191 -1.83 20.65 -9.52
N VAL A 192 -2.90 20.90 -10.27
CA VAL A 192 -2.82 21.64 -11.54
C VAL A 192 -2.54 23.10 -11.19
N ALA A 193 -1.29 23.54 -11.28
CA ALA A 193 -0.93 24.95 -11.19
C ALA A 193 -1.34 25.65 -12.49
N ALA A 194 -2.54 26.20 -12.55
CA ALA A 194 -2.93 27.16 -13.57
C ALA A 194 -2.61 28.58 -13.06
N GLY A 195 -1.80 29.35 -13.81
CA GLY A 195 -1.67 30.79 -13.61
C GLY A 195 -0.39 31.31 -12.94
N ILE A 196 0.70 30.54 -12.89
CA ILE A 196 2.01 31.07 -12.45
C ILE A 196 2.54 32.02 -13.53
N THR A 197 2.86 33.25 -13.15
CA THR A 197 3.48 34.25 -14.05
C THR A 197 4.95 34.44 -13.70
N SER A 198 5.71 35.08 -14.60
CA SER A 198 7.14 35.40 -14.39
C SER A 198 7.45 36.25 -13.16
N THR A 199 6.44 36.75 -12.46
CA THR A 199 6.59 37.47 -11.18
C THR A 199 6.71 36.52 -9.99
N ASP A 200 6.14 35.31 -10.09
CA ASP A 200 6.03 34.36 -8.98
C ASP A 200 7.31 33.54 -8.75
N THR A 201 8.17 33.40 -9.77
CA THR A 201 9.45 32.67 -9.67
C THR A 201 10.64 33.52 -9.26
N PHE A 202 10.47 34.84 -9.10
CA PHE A 202 11.58 35.76 -8.81
C PHE A 202 12.23 35.55 -7.43
N TYR A 203 11.54 34.90 -6.49
CA TYR A 203 12.03 34.71 -5.12
C TYR A 203 12.64 33.33 -4.82
N TRP A 204 12.66 32.39 -5.77
CA TRP A 204 13.16 31.02 -5.52
C TRP A 204 14.67 30.86 -5.72
N ASN A 205 15.33 31.78 -6.44
CA ASN A 205 16.75 31.63 -6.83
C ASN A 205 17.75 32.37 -5.92
N HIS A 206 17.42 32.69 -4.66
CA HIS A 206 18.33 33.45 -3.78
C HIS A 206 18.63 32.78 -2.43
N LEU A 207 18.55 31.45 -2.34
CA LEU A 207 18.84 30.72 -1.09
C LEU A 207 19.77 29.50 -1.24
N LEU A 208 20.67 29.49 -2.23
CA LEU A 208 21.75 28.49 -2.31
C LEU A 208 23.08 29.11 -2.71
N ASP A 209 23.53 30.10 -1.95
CA ASP A 209 24.97 30.35 -1.84
C ASP A 209 25.37 30.24 -0.37
N SER A 210 26.39 29.42 -0.12
CA SER A 210 26.88 28.95 1.19
C SER A 210 26.04 27.89 1.92
N VAL A 211 26.21 26.61 1.57
CA VAL A 211 26.68 25.50 2.44
C VAL A 211 26.86 24.26 1.54
N SER A 212 28.00 23.58 1.63
CA SER A 212 28.25 22.28 0.98
C SER A 212 27.37 21.19 1.61
N LEU A 213 26.37 20.71 0.87
CA LEU A 213 25.60 19.50 1.16
C LEU A 213 25.45 18.71 -0.15
N THR A 214 25.68 17.40 -0.09
CA THR A 214 25.30 16.49 -1.18
C THR A 214 23.78 16.38 -1.19
N GLU A 215 23.15 17.09 -2.12
CA GLU A 215 21.73 16.96 -2.43
C GLU A 215 21.56 15.92 -3.54
N THR A 216 20.66 14.96 -3.34
CA THR A 216 20.09 14.15 -4.43
C THR A 216 18.75 14.80 -4.79
N ASP A 217 18.69 15.40 -5.98
CA ASP A 217 17.48 16.06 -6.47
C ASP A 217 16.27 15.10 -6.50
N PRO A 218 15.05 15.58 -6.20
CA PRO A 218 13.83 14.81 -6.36
C PRO A 218 13.57 14.47 -7.84
N LEU A 219 13.28 13.19 -8.10
CA LEU A 219 12.96 12.67 -9.42
C LEU A 219 11.51 13.06 -9.79
N PHE A 220 11.34 14.07 -10.65
CA PHE A 220 10.02 14.45 -11.16
C PHE A 220 9.58 13.51 -12.29
N THR A 221 8.62 12.63 -12.02
CA THR A 221 7.92 11.88 -13.08
C THR A 221 6.86 12.76 -13.74
N ALA A 222 7.13 13.16 -14.98
CA ALA A 222 6.22 13.64 -16.01
C ALA A 222 5.16 14.71 -15.61
N SER A 223 5.38 15.95 -16.06
CA SER A 223 4.36 16.99 -16.18
C SER A 223 4.29 17.47 -17.64
N VAL A 224 3.08 17.70 -18.14
CA VAL A 224 2.85 18.24 -19.49
C VAL A 224 3.10 19.75 -19.45
N ALA A 225 4.30 20.18 -19.85
CA ALA A 225 4.58 21.60 -20.04
C ALA A 225 3.94 22.07 -21.35
N ALA A 226 2.84 22.81 -21.26
CA ALA A 226 2.32 23.62 -22.36
C ALA A 226 2.76 25.07 -22.13
N GLY A 227 3.45 25.69 -23.11
CA GLY A 227 3.68 27.14 -23.15
C GLY A 227 5.12 27.64 -23.04
N ILE A 228 6.14 26.78 -23.15
CA ILE A 228 7.54 27.24 -23.22
C ILE A 228 7.77 27.92 -24.59
N THR A 229 8.21 29.17 -24.57
CA THR A 229 8.56 29.91 -25.79
C THR A 229 10.07 29.91 -26.00
N SER A 230 10.53 30.23 -27.21
CA SER A 230 11.96 30.29 -27.55
C SER A 230 12.78 31.29 -26.71
N ALA A 231 12.12 32.15 -25.94
CA ALA A 231 12.78 33.06 -24.99
C ALA A 231 13.24 32.35 -23.69
N ASP A 232 12.60 31.24 -23.31
CA ASP A 232 12.84 30.54 -22.04
C ASP A 232 14.08 29.62 -22.08
N THR A 233 14.49 29.17 -23.27
CA THR A 233 15.70 28.35 -23.47
C THR A 233 17.00 29.16 -23.58
N PHE A 234 16.94 30.49 -23.64
CA PHE A 234 18.12 31.32 -23.88
C PHE A 234 19.03 31.48 -22.64
N TYR A 235 18.53 31.20 -21.43
CA TYR A 235 19.30 31.35 -20.19
C TYR A 235 19.93 30.06 -19.64
N TRP A 236 19.70 28.91 -20.28
CA TRP A 236 20.22 27.62 -19.82
C TRP A 236 21.68 27.34 -20.18
N ASN A 237 22.30 28.11 -21.08
CA ASN A 237 23.58 27.75 -21.70
C ASN A 237 24.81 28.54 -21.23
N HIS A 238 24.81 29.15 -20.04
CA HIS A 238 25.96 29.96 -19.60
C HIS A 238 26.39 29.75 -18.15
N LEU A 239 26.60 28.51 -17.71
CA LEU A 239 27.33 28.22 -16.47
C LEU A 239 28.11 26.90 -16.59
N LEU A 240 29.30 26.94 -17.20
CA LEU A 240 30.32 25.90 -17.03
C LEU A 240 31.70 26.52 -17.27
N ASP A 241 32.32 27.04 -16.21
CA ASP A 241 33.77 27.09 -16.12
C ASP A 241 34.22 26.45 -14.81
N SER A 242 35.13 25.50 -14.93
CA SER A 242 35.95 24.90 -13.90
C SER A 242 35.23 24.18 -12.74
N VAL A 243 35.05 22.86 -12.85
CA VAL A 243 35.59 21.82 -11.94
C VAL A 243 35.13 20.44 -12.45
N SER A 244 36.08 19.51 -12.55
CA SER A 244 35.88 18.12 -12.97
C SER A 244 34.99 17.33 -12.00
N LEU A 245 33.76 17.00 -12.42
CA LEU A 245 32.97 15.90 -11.87
C LEU A 245 32.28 15.16 -13.02
N THR A 246 32.19 13.83 -12.92
CA THR A 246 31.51 12.95 -13.88
C THR A 246 30.00 13.16 -13.77
N GLU A 247 29.42 13.80 -14.78
CA GLU A 247 27.99 13.91 -15.01
C GLU A 247 27.52 12.71 -15.86
N THR A 248 26.38 12.13 -15.52
CA THR A 248 25.63 11.21 -16.39
C THR A 248 24.34 11.88 -16.82
N ASP A 249 24.26 12.25 -18.10
CA ASP A 249 23.08 12.88 -18.70
C ASP A 249 21.82 12.01 -18.56
N PRO A 250 20.64 12.59 -18.29
CA PRO A 250 19.38 11.85 -18.33
C PRO A 250 19.02 11.44 -19.77
N LEU A 251 18.80 10.14 -19.96
CA LEU A 251 18.35 9.54 -21.23
C LEU A 251 16.83 9.63 -21.34
N PHE A 252 16.31 10.54 -22.17
CA PHE A 252 14.87 10.63 -22.44
C PHE A 252 14.45 9.60 -23.51
N THR A 253 13.67 8.59 -23.12
CA THR A 253 12.96 7.73 -24.08
C THR A 253 11.66 8.38 -24.54
N ALA A 254 11.50 8.48 -25.87
CA ALA A 254 10.43 9.12 -26.63
C ALA A 254 9.04 9.24 -25.98
N SER A 255 8.50 10.46 -25.95
CA SER A 255 7.06 10.70 -25.87
C SER A 255 6.55 11.23 -27.23
N VAL A 256 5.31 10.87 -27.58
CA VAL A 256 4.70 11.21 -28.87
C VAL A 256 4.22 12.66 -28.84
N ALA A 257 4.90 13.55 -29.56
CA ALA A 257 4.47 14.93 -29.73
C ALA A 257 3.34 15.01 -30.77
N ALA A 258 2.16 15.46 -30.35
CA ALA A 258 1.09 15.89 -31.25
C ALA A 258 1.14 17.42 -31.42
N GLY A 259 1.16 17.91 -32.66
CA GLY A 259 0.99 19.34 -32.96
C GLY A 259 2.12 20.05 -33.72
N ILE A 260 3.15 19.34 -34.20
CA ILE A 260 4.21 19.95 -35.02
C ILE A 260 3.67 20.21 -36.44
N THR A 261 3.66 21.47 -36.86
CA THR A 261 3.29 21.84 -38.24
C THR A 261 4.54 21.93 -39.13
N SER A 262 4.36 21.90 -40.45
CA SER A 262 5.47 21.97 -41.42
C SER A 262 6.28 23.27 -41.38
N ALA A 263 5.77 24.31 -40.71
CA ALA A 263 6.52 25.54 -40.42
C ALA A 263 7.50 25.38 -39.24
N ASP A 264 7.21 24.47 -38.30
CA ASP A 264 8.02 24.24 -37.09
C ASP A 264 9.23 23.33 -37.34
N THR A 265 9.20 22.52 -38.40
CA THR A 265 10.36 21.70 -38.84
C THR A 265 11.35 22.46 -39.72
N PHE A 266 11.04 23.69 -40.15
CA PHE A 266 11.89 24.43 -41.10
C PHE A 266 13.15 25.03 -40.45
N TYR A 267 13.21 25.14 -39.12
CA TYR A 267 14.36 25.69 -38.39
C TYR A 267 15.23 24.64 -37.66
N TRP A 268 14.83 23.37 -37.66
CA TRP A 268 15.58 22.27 -37.04
C TRP A 268 16.68 21.66 -37.92
N ASN A 269 16.78 22.08 -39.18
CA ASN A 269 17.64 21.45 -40.18
C ASN A 269 18.86 22.29 -40.61
N HIS A 270 19.33 23.25 -39.81
CA HIS A 270 20.46 24.12 -40.20
C HIS A 270 21.56 24.25 -39.15
N LEU A 271 21.88 23.19 -38.39
CA LEU A 271 23.17 23.09 -37.65
C LEU A 271 23.56 21.64 -37.25
N LEU A 272 23.37 20.68 -38.16
CA LEU A 272 24.27 19.55 -38.36
C LEU A 272 24.31 19.33 -39.88
N ASP A 273 25.08 20.21 -40.53
CA ASP A 273 25.14 20.37 -41.98
C ASP A 273 25.56 19.09 -42.71
N SER A 274 25.04 18.93 -43.94
CA SER A 274 25.42 17.96 -44.97
C SER A 274 24.69 16.59 -45.03
N VAL A 275 23.71 16.58 -45.95
CA VAL A 275 23.20 15.47 -46.80
C VAL A 275 22.12 14.54 -46.24
N SER A 276 20.88 14.93 -46.59
CA SER A 276 19.83 14.15 -47.26
C SER A 276 19.83 12.64 -47.11
N LEU A 277 18.74 12.15 -46.51
CA LEU A 277 18.27 10.78 -46.67
C LEU A 277 17.83 10.50 -48.12
N THR A 278 17.85 9.20 -48.43
CA THR A 278 17.24 8.45 -49.55
C THR A 278 17.80 8.65 -50.96
N GLU A 279 18.70 7.76 -51.38
CA GLU A 279 18.58 7.04 -52.68
C GLU A 279 19.52 5.83 -52.73
N THR A 280 19.03 4.69 -53.20
CA THR A 280 19.78 3.44 -53.42
C THR A 280 21.07 3.67 -54.23
N GLN A 281 22.24 3.45 -53.62
CA GLN A 281 23.49 3.30 -54.37
C GLN A 281 23.68 1.82 -54.77
N ASN A 282 23.72 1.55 -56.07
CA ASN A 282 24.10 0.23 -56.59
C ASN A 282 25.62 0.12 -56.76
N LEU A 283 26.11 -1.12 -56.91
CA LEU A 283 27.53 -1.47 -56.99
C LEU A 283 28.27 -0.73 -58.13
N ASP A 284 27.57 -0.43 -59.23
CA ASP A 284 28.13 0.27 -60.38
C ASP A 284 28.42 1.76 -60.09
N SER A 285 27.66 2.35 -59.16
CA SER A 285 27.84 3.76 -58.73
C SER A 285 29.09 3.94 -57.85
N VAL A 286 29.42 2.94 -57.04
CA VAL A 286 30.55 2.94 -56.11
C VAL A 286 31.88 2.67 -56.84
N LEU A 287 31.86 1.91 -57.94
CA LEU A 287 33.05 1.61 -58.74
C LEU A 287 33.51 2.79 -59.62
N ILE A 288 32.65 3.79 -59.87
CA ILE A 288 32.97 4.96 -60.71
C ILE A 288 33.55 6.13 -59.90
N LEU A 289 33.26 6.25 -58.60
CA LEU A 289 33.59 7.44 -57.77
C LEU A 289 34.91 7.38 -56.98
N GLY A 290 35.73 6.36 -57.19
CA GLY A 290 37.08 6.28 -56.61
C GLY A 290 37.11 5.47 -55.31
N ASN A 291 37.77 4.32 -55.38
CA ASN A 291 37.92 3.33 -54.32
C ASN A 291 39.09 3.68 -53.36
N ASP A 292 38.92 4.73 -52.56
CA ASP A 292 39.90 5.18 -51.58
C ASP A 292 39.33 5.09 -50.15
N ALA A 293 39.94 4.25 -49.32
CA ALA A 293 39.76 4.23 -47.87
C ALA A 293 41.07 4.61 -47.16
N GLY A 294 41.49 5.86 -47.27
CA GLY A 294 42.65 6.39 -46.55
C GLY A 294 44.01 6.00 -47.14
N ALA A 295 44.17 6.18 -48.45
CA ALA A 295 45.44 6.17 -49.20
C ALA A 295 46.07 4.82 -49.62
N LYS A 296 45.31 3.71 -49.64
CA LYS A 296 45.71 2.49 -50.40
C LYS A 296 44.51 1.86 -51.14
N GLN A 297 44.70 1.59 -52.43
CA GLN A 297 43.67 1.04 -53.33
C GLN A 297 43.52 -0.49 -53.19
N ILE A 298 42.29 -0.98 -53.01
CA ILE A 298 41.94 -2.41 -53.09
C ILE A 298 42.09 -2.85 -54.55
N LYS A 299 42.97 -3.82 -54.84
CA LYS A 299 43.36 -4.15 -56.22
C LYS A 299 42.71 -5.40 -56.80
N ASN A 300 42.25 -6.36 -56.00
CA ASN A 300 41.52 -7.53 -56.52
C ASN A 300 40.88 -8.36 -55.40
N LEU A 301 39.54 -8.38 -55.30
CA LEU A 301 38.82 -9.20 -54.32
C LEU A 301 38.85 -10.70 -54.65
N GLN A 302 39.06 -11.06 -55.91
CA GLN A 302 39.06 -12.46 -56.32
C GLN A 302 40.31 -13.20 -55.81
N ASP A 303 41.46 -12.52 -55.76
CA ASP A 303 42.73 -13.10 -55.31
C ASP A 303 43.61 -12.05 -54.58
N PRO A 304 43.33 -11.77 -53.29
CA PRO A 304 43.98 -10.69 -52.55
C PRO A 304 45.38 -11.07 -52.07
N THR A 305 46.38 -10.29 -52.46
CA THR A 305 47.79 -10.46 -52.04
C THR A 305 48.17 -9.62 -50.82
N ASP A 306 47.32 -8.65 -50.40
CA ASP A 306 47.52 -7.83 -49.21
C ASP A 306 46.77 -8.45 -48.00
N PRO A 307 47.41 -8.57 -46.81
CA PRO A 307 46.80 -9.17 -45.62
C PRO A 307 45.47 -8.51 -45.20
N GLN A 308 45.27 -7.22 -45.45
CA GLN A 308 44.04 -6.50 -45.07
C GLN A 308 42.87 -6.81 -46.02
N ASP A 309 43.16 -7.02 -47.31
CA ASP A 309 42.17 -7.44 -48.31
C ASP A 309 41.75 -8.90 -48.10
N ALA A 310 42.66 -9.75 -47.63
CA ALA A 310 42.36 -11.13 -47.23
C ALA A 310 41.42 -11.17 -46.01
N VAL A 311 41.62 -10.28 -45.02
CA VAL A 311 40.71 -10.14 -43.86
C VAL A 311 39.33 -9.65 -44.31
N THR A 312 39.25 -8.75 -45.29
CA THR A 312 37.99 -8.24 -45.83
C THR A 312 37.25 -9.30 -46.65
N LYS A 313 37.97 -10.13 -47.41
CA LYS A 313 37.43 -11.30 -48.10
C LYS A 313 36.92 -12.35 -47.11
N ILE A 314 37.68 -12.66 -46.06
CA ILE A 314 37.27 -13.57 -44.98
C ILE A 314 36.02 -13.03 -44.26
N PHE A 315 35.91 -11.72 -44.04
CA PHE A 315 34.70 -11.10 -43.48
C PHE A 315 33.51 -11.25 -44.43
N LEU A 316 33.66 -10.94 -45.72
CA LEU A 316 32.59 -11.08 -46.72
C LEU A 316 32.15 -12.53 -46.94
N GLU A 317 33.10 -13.48 -46.95
CA GLU A 317 32.83 -14.92 -47.11
C GLU A 317 32.21 -15.55 -45.85
N ASN A 318 32.57 -15.07 -44.65
CA ASN A 318 31.96 -15.53 -43.40
C ASN A 318 30.61 -14.85 -43.07
N PHE A 319 30.29 -13.72 -43.69
CA PHE A 319 28.96 -13.09 -43.60
C PHE A 319 28.03 -13.48 -44.77
N ALA A 320 28.50 -14.27 -45.73
CA ALA A 320 27.69 -14.85 -46.82
C ALA A 320 26.92 -16.12 -46.41
N SER A 321 26.66 -16.35 -45.12
CA SER A 321 25.60 -17.27 -44.71
C SER A 321 24.23 -16.60 -44.94
N LEU A 322 23.75 -16.75 -46.17
CA LEU A 322 22.35 -16.90 -46.58
C LEU A 322 21.31 -16.42 -45.53
N ARG A 323 20.89 -15.16 -45.59
CA ARG A 323 19.63 -14.74 -44.94
C ARG A 323 18.46 -15.19 -45.80
N VAL A 324 17.80 -16.28 -45.40
CA VAL A 324 16.45 -16.60 -45.88
C VAL A 324 15.50 -15.63 -45.20
N GLY A 325 14.99 -14.65 -45.95
CA GLY A 325 13.84 -13.85 -45.54
C GLY A 325 12.57 -14.69 -45.64
N ASN A 326 11.68 -14.53 -44.68
CA ASN A 326 10.41 -15.23 -44.60
C ASN A 326 9.62 -15.05 -45.92
N CYS A 327 9.15 -16.17 -46.51
CA CYS A 327 8.25 -16.32 -47.67
C CYS A 327 8.91 -16.53 -49.07
N ASP A 328 8.93 -17.80 -49.52
CA ASP A 328 8.96 -18.42 -50.88
C ASP A 328 9.22 -17.57 -52.15
N THR A 329 10.06 -16.55 -52.08
CA THR A 329 10.37 -15.70 -53.24
C THR A 329 11.85 -15.32 -53.25
N LEU A 330 12.49 -15.49 -54.41
CA LEU A 330 13.84 -15.02 -54.65
C LEU A 330 13.74 -13.70 -55.43
N PHE A 331 14.32 -12.64 -54.86
CA PHE A 331 14.38 -11.34 -55.49
C PHE A 331 15.56 -11.27 -56.46
N LEU A 332 15.29 -11.00 -57.74
CA LEU A 332 16.31 -10.95 -58.79
C LEU A 332 16.67 -9.52 -59.23
N GLY A 333 16.08 -8.50 -58.58
CA GLY A 333 16.20 -7.09 -58.99
C GLY A 333 15.05 -6.61 -59.89
N ASP A 334 14.96 -5.30 -60.10
CA ASP A 334 13.95 -4.60 -60.93
C ASP A 334 12.48 -4.89 -60.60
N SER A 335 12.17 -5.06 -59.31
CA SER A 335 10.83 -5.40 -58.82
C SER A 335 10.31 -6.76 -59.28
N GLN A 336 11.17 -7.64 -59.81
CA GLN A 336 10.79 -8.99 -60.19
C GLN A 336 11.02 -10.00 -59.06
N TRP A 337 9.97 -10.73 -58.72
CA TRP A 337 9.96 -11.83 -57.76
C TRP A 337 9.68 -13.13 -58.50
N ILE A 338 10.52 -14.15 -58.30
CA ILE A 338 10.25 -15.50 -58.80
C ILE A 338 9.90 -16.41 -57.62
N ILE A 339 8.74 -17.07 -57.71
CA ILE A 339 8.35 -18.17 -56.84
C ILE A 339 9.15 -19.40 -57.31
N ILE A 340 9.92 -20.01 -56.42
CA ILE A 340 10.63 -21.27 -56.70
C ILE A 340 9.74 -22.42 -56.20
N PRO A 341 9.02 -23.15 -57.06
CA PRO A 341 8.18 -24.25 -56.62
C PRO A 341 9.08 -25.45 -56.30
N GLY A 342 9.14 -25.86 -55.03
CA GLY A 342 9.80 -27.12 -54.62
C GLY A 342 10.90 -27.02 -53.56
N ILE A 343 11.18 -25.85 -52.98
CA ILE A 343 11.94 -25.77 -51.72
C ILE A 343 10.94 -25.92 -50.57
N SER A 344 10.78 -27.15 -50.08
CA SER A 344 10.24 -27.37 -48.73
C SER A 344 11.35 -27.05 -47.73
N VAL A 345 11.34 -25.86 -47.13
CA VAL A 345 12.11 -25.65 -45.89
C VAL A 345 11.40 -26.44 -44.78
N PRO A 346 12.07 -27.39 -44.11
CA PRO A 346 11.55 -27.88 -42.84
C PRO A 346 11.64 -26.76 -41.81
N ASN A 347 10.61 -26.63 -40.96
CA ASN A 347 10.63 -25.93 -39.67
C ASN A 347 12.04 -25.92 -39.02
N GLY A 348 12.55 -24.79 -38.48
CA GLY A 348 13.91 -24.84 -37.91
C GLY A 348 14.53 -23.72 -37.06
N MET A 349 13.92 -22.54 -36.86
CA MET A 349 14.44 -21.60 -35.84
C MET A 349 13.78 -21.90 -34.49
N LEU A 350 14.52 -22.55 -33.60
CA LEU A 350 14.09 -22.78 -32.22
C LEU A 350 14.11 -21.43 -31.49
N ASN A 351 12.95 -21.02 -30.97
CA ASN A 351 12.77 -19.80 -30.19
C ASN A 351 12.34 -20.15 -28.75
N ILE A 352 12.45 -19.20 -27.83
CA ILE A 352 11.80 -19.31 -26.52
C ILE A 352 10.26 -19.33 -26.68
N PRO A 353 9.50 -19.87 -25.71
CA PRO A 353 8.06 -19.90 -25.78
C PRO A 353 7.45 -18.48 -25.71
N VAL A 354 6.13 -18.39 -25.84
CA VAL A 354 5.36 -17.18 -25.52
C VAL A 354 4.29 -17.53 -24.49
N VAL A 355 4.24 -16.78 -23.39
CA VAL A 355 3.30 -16.99 -22.28
C VAL A 355 2.70 -15.66 -21.82
N ILE A 356 1.43 -15.68 -21.44
CA ILE A 356 0.70 -14.54 -20.87
C ILE A 356 0.26 -14.92 -19.45
N THR A 357 0.42 -14.02 -18.49
CA THR A 357 0.00 -14.24 -17.10
C THR A 357 -1.49 -13.99 -16.98
N ALA A 358 -2.21 -14.89 -16.32
CA ALA A 358 -3.63 -14.73 -16.05
C ALA A 358 -3.85 -13.84 -14.81
N SER A 359 -4.97 -13.13 -14.77
CA SER A 359 -5.35 -12.31 -13.61
C SER A 359 -5.40 -13.14 -12.32
N ILE A 360 -5.05 -12.51 -11.20
CA ILE A 360 -5.15 -13.14 -9.88
C ILE A 360 -6.61 -13.20 -9.43
N SER A 361 -6.99 -14.31 -8.81
CA SER A 361 -8.30 -14.57 -8.23
C SER A 361 -8.16 -15.35 -6.91
N ASN A 362 -9.27 -15.55 -6.19
CA ASN A 362 -9.31 -16.29 -4.91
C ASN A 362 -8.22 -15.83 -3.92
N ILE A 363 -8.05 -14.52 -3.78
CA ILE A 363 -7.07 -13.94 -2.87
C ILE A 363 -7.55 -14.18 -1.44
N LEU A 364 -6.79 -14.99 -0.72
CA LEU A 364 -6.97 -15.28 0.70
C LEU A 364 -5.78 -14.71 1.47
N GLN A 365 -5.78 -14.95 2.78
CA GLN A 365 -4.73 -14.46 3.69
C GLN A 365 -3.37 -15.10 3.41
N ILE A 366 -3.34 -16.39 3.07
CA ILE A 366 -2.11 -17.18 2.91
C ILE A 366 -1.99 -17.86 1.53
N SER A 367 -2.91 -17.54 0.63
CA SER A 367 -2.97 -18.16 -0.71
C SER A 367 -3.66 -17.28 -1.72
N ALA A 368 -3.40 -17.53 -3.00
CA ALA A 368 -4.11 -16.94 -4.13
C ALA A 368 -4.14 -17.93 -5.31
N THR A 369 -4.93 -17.64 -6.35
CA THR A 369 -4.95 -18.40 -7.60
C THR A 369 -4.57 -17.50 -8.76
N SER A 370 -3.69 -17.98 -9.63
CA SER A 370 -3.34 -17.34 -10.91
C SER A 370 -3.13 -18.43 -11.96
N GLY A 371 -2.28 -18.19 -12.95
CA GLY A 371 -1.94 -19.12 -14.00
C GLY A 371 -1.41 -18.38 -15.20
N GLY A 372 -1.59 -18.97 -16.37
CA GLY A 372 -1.19 -18.34 -17.61
C GLY A 372 -1.67 -19.11 -18.83
N THR A 373 -1.41 -18.56 -20.00
CA THR A 373 -1.64 -19.24 -21.27
C THR A 373 -0.36 -19.22 -22.10
N VAL A 374 0.14 -20.40 -22.42
CA VAL A 374 1.25 -20.57 -23.36
C VAL A 374 0.68 -20.54 -24.78
N THR A 375 0.96 -19.48 -25.53
CA THR A 375 0.38 -19.22 -26.86
C THR A 375 1.27 -19.71 -28.00
N SER A 376 2.56 -19.93 -27.75
CA SER A 376 3.52 -20.49 -28.70
C SER A 376 4.60 -21.29 -27.97
N ASP A 377 5.05 -22.39 -28.57
CA ASP A 377 6.08 -23.27 -28.05
C ASP A 377 7.48 -22.89 -28.57
N GLY A 378 7.55 -21.93 -29.50
CA GLY A 378 8.81 -21.51 -30.11
C GLY A 378 9.44 -22.59 -30.99
N ASN A 379 8.63 -23.46 -31.61
CA ASN A 379 9.07 -24.57 -32.48
C ASN A 379 9.85 -25.68 -31.73
N THR A 380 9.73 -25.75 -30.41
CA THR A 380 10.23 -26.87 -29.58
C THR A 380 9.27 -27.10 -28.43
N THR A 381 9.19 -28.33 -27.92
CA THR A 381 8.24 -28.67 -26.87
C THR A 381 8.51 -27.87 -25.59
N VAL A 382 7.47 -27.23 -25.06
CA VAL A 382 7.49 -26.62 -23.73
C VAL A 382 7.58 -27.73 -22.67
N THR A 383 8.69 -27.79 -21.97
CA THR A 383 9.05 -28.82 -20.98
C THR A 383 8.63 -28.47 -19.56
N ALA A 384 8.30 -27.21 -19.27
CA ALA A 384 7.74 -26.78 -18.00
C ALA A 384 6.95 -25.47 -18.17
N ARG A 385 5.92 -25.28 -17.35
CA ARG A 385 5.17 -24.01 -17.22
C ARG A 385 4.62 -23.87 -15.81
N GLY A 386 4.35 -22.65 -15.39
CA GLY A 386 3.74 -22.36 -14.10
C GLY A 386 3.73 -20.86 -13.82
N VAL A 387 3.63 -20.47 -12.55
CA VAL A 387 3.83 -19.07 -12.12
C VAL A 387 4.99 -18.97 -11.15
N CYS A 388 5.70 -17.85 -11.17
CA CYS A 388 6.66 -17.44 -10.16
C CYS A 388 6.17 -16.17 -9.44
N TRP A 389 6.47 -16.04 -8.16
CA TRP A 389 6.04 -14.92 -7.34
C TRP A 389 7.07 -14.51 -6.27
N SER A 390 7.03 -13.24 -5.90
CA SER A 390 7.91 -12.63 -4.88
C SER A 390 7.25 -11.40 -4.26
N THR A 391 7.76 -10.93 -3.12
CA THR A 391 7.40 -9.63 -2.55
C THR A 391 8.12 -8.47 -3.23
N SER A 392 9.06 -8.76 -4.13
CA SER A 392 9.74 -7.80 -4.99
C SER A 392 9.25 -7.93 -6.45
N PRO A 393 9.22 -6.83 -7.22
CA PRO A 393 8.88 -6.88 -8.64
C PRO A 393 9.83 -7.75 -9.46
N ASN A 394 9.37 -8.19 -10.61
CA ASN A 394 10.01 -9.06 -11.61
C ASN A 394 10.42 -10.44 -11.07
N PRO A 395 9.51 -11.22 -10.46
CA PRO A 395 9.83 -12.55 -9.96
C PRO A 395 10.28 -13.47 -11.10
N THR A 396 11.21 -14.38 -10.79
CA THR A 396 11.73 -15.39 -11.72
C THR A 396 11.73 -16.78 -11.08
N LEU A 397 12.26 -17.78 -11.78
CA LEU A 397 12.44 -19.13 -11.24
C LEU A 397 13.46 -19.23 -10.08
N SER A 398 14.16 -18.15 -9.73
CA SER A 398 14.95 -18.08 -8.49
C SER A 398 14.11 -17.81 -7.24
N ASP A 399 12.88 -17.33 -7.43
CA ASP A 399 11.93 -17.03 -6.35
C ASP A 399 11.02 -18.24 -6.06
N SER A 400 9.86 -18.01 -5.45
CA SER A 400 8.85 -19.05 -5.28
C SER A 400 8.14 -19.31 -6.62
N TYR A 401 7.89 -20.57 -6.97
CA TYR A 401 7.23 -20.93 -8.23
C TYR A 401 6.44 -22.25 -8.15
N THR A 402 5.49 -22.44 -9.08
CA THR A 402 4.74 -23.68 -9.29
C THR A 402 5.24 -24.44 -10.52
N THR A 403 4.86 -25.72 -10.66
CA THR A 403 5.07 -26.49 -11.90
C THR A 403 3.72 -27.12 -12.31
N ASP A 404 3.11 -26.57 -13.35
CA ASP A 404 1.72 -26.84 -13.78
C ASP A 404 1.66 -27.56 -15.14
N GLY A 405 2.68 -28.38 -15.40
CA GLY A 405 2.76 -29.27 -16.56
C GLY A 405 3.60 -28.75 -17.73
N THR A 406 3.24 -29.20 -18.93
CA THR A 406 4.01 -29.02 -20.18
C THR A 406 3.11 -28.61 -21.34
N GLY A 407 3.70 -28.16 -22.45
CA GLY A 407 2.98 -27.88 -23.70
C GLY A 407 2.17 -26.56 -23.72
N LEU A 408 1.36 -26.41 -24.76
CA LEU A 408 0.57 -25.21 -25.05
C LEU A 408 -0.74 -25.13 -24.23
N GLY A 409 -1.35 -23.94 -24.24
CA GLY A 409 -2.68 -23.70 -23.68
C GLY A 409 -2.67 -23.08 -22.29
N ALA A 410 -3.88 -22.93 -21.74
CA ALA A 410 -4.10 -22.35 -20.42
C ALA A 410 -3.75 -23.33 -19.29
N PHE A 411 -3.28 -22.79 -18.17
CA PHE A 411 -3.06 -23.50 -16.93
C PHE A 411 -3.44 -22.61 -15.74
N THR A 412 -3.70 -23.25 -14.61
CA THR A 412 -4.06 -22.60 -13.33
C THR A 412 -3.08 -23.04 -12.27
N SER A 413 -2.68 -22.10 -11.42
CA SER A 413 -1.67 -22.31 -10.38
C SER A 413 -2.21 -21.89 -9.02
N SER A 414 -2.03 -22.74 -8.00
CA SER A 414 -2.32 -22.41 -6.62
C SER A 414 -1.08 -21.85 -5.93
N ILE A 415 -1.13 -20.58 -5.56
CA ILE A 415 -0.08 -19.88 -4.85
C ILE A 415 -0.36 -20.03 -3.35
N ASN A 416 0.53 -20.69 -2.60
CA ASN A 416 0.34 -21.00 -1.17
C ASN A 416 1.54 -20.53 -0.35
N GLY A 417 1.38 -20.50 0.98
CA GLY A 417 2.46 -20.14 1.91
C GLY A 417 2.77 -18.64 1.90
N LEU A 418 1.78 -17.81 1.58
CA LEU A 418 1.91 -16.36 1.58
C LEU A 418 1.76 -15.79 3.00
N THR A 419 2.34 -14.62 3.21
CA THR A 419 2.12 -13.82 4.42
C THR A 419 0.86 -12.99 4.26
N ALA A 420 0.06 -12.86 5.33
CA ALA A 420 -1.12 -12.00 5.39
C ALA A 420 -0.77 -10.52 5.16
N ASN A 421 -1.72 -9.72 4.67
CA ASN A 421 -1.55 -8.28 4.44
C ASN A 421 -0.26 -7.91 3.68
N THR A 422 0.17 -8.74 2.74
CA THR A 422 1.46 -8.61 2.04
C THR A 422 1.23 -8.54 0.55
N THR A 423 1.87 -7.57 -0.11
CA THR A 423 1.83 -7.42 -1.57
C THR A 423 2.81 -8.37 -2.23
N TYR A 424 2.33 -9.10 -3.24
CA TYR A 424 3.10 -10.00 -4.07
C TYR A 424 2.97 -9.64 -5.54
N TYR A 425 4.05 -9.88 -6.27
CA TYR A 425 4.14 -9.79 -7.74
C TYR A 425 4.18 -11.20 -8.30
N VAL A 426 3.48 -11.45 -9.41
CA VAL A 426 3.31 -12.77 -10.03
C VAL A 426 3.54 -12.69 -11.53
N ARG A 427 4.26 -13.68 -12.08
CA ARG A 427 4.45 -13.85 -13.53
C ARG A 427 4.29 -15.31 -13.91
N ALA A 428 3.56 -15.60 -14.99
CA ALA A 428 3.60 -16.91 -15.62
C ALA A 428 4.97 -17.14 -16.28
N TYR A 429 5.47 -18.38 -16.26
CA TYR A 429 6.67 -18.78 -16.98
C TYR A 429 6.39 -19.99 -17.88
N ALA A 430 7.19 -20.11 -18.94
CA ALA A 430 7.25 -21.31 -19.77
C ALA A 430 8.70 -21.56 -20.20
N THR A 431 9.10 -22.83 -20.19
CA THR A 431 10.47 -23.27 -20.53
C THR A 431 10.43 -24.29 -21.63
N ASN A 432 11.32 -24.15 -22.61
CA ASN A 432 11.62 -25.17 -23.61
C ASN A 432 13.14 -25.40 -23.70
N SER A 433 13.60 -26.14 -24.70
CA SER A 433 15.03 -26.43 -24.88
C SER A 433 15.90 -25.21 -25.19
N VAL A 434 15.31 -24.05 -25.56
CA VAL A 434 16.03 -22.80 -25.86
C VAL A 434 16.16 -21.94 -24.61
N GLY A 435 15.13 -21.88 -23.78
CA GLY A 435 15.16 -21.10 -22.55
C GLY A 435 13.79 -20.92 -21.89
N THR A 436 13.77 -20.07 -20.88
CA THR A 436 12.56 -19.68 -20.13
C THR A 436 12.12 -18.28 -20.52
N VAL A 437 10.82 -18.13 -20.78
CA VAL A 437 10.14 -16.85 -20.95
C VAL A 437 9.24 -16.57 -19.75
N TYR A 438 8.96 -15.29 -19.49
CA TYR A 438 8.03 -14.85 -18.46
C TYR A 438 6.98 -13.92 -19.06
N GLY A 439 5.74 -14.05 -18.61
CA GLY A 439 4.61 -13.22 -19.03
C GLY A 439 4.63 -11.81 -18.46
N ASN A 440 3.53 -11.07 -18.67
CA ASN A 440 3.27 -9.79 -18.00
C ASN A 440 3.25 -9.97 -16.48
N GLU A 441 3.66 -8.92 -15.76
CA GLU A 441 3.57 -8.90 -14.30
C GLU A 441 2.18 -8.50 -13.86
N GLU A 442 1.68 -9.21 -12.86
CA GLU A 442 0.49 -8.86 -12.12
C GLU A 442 0.84 -8.73 -10.64
N SER A 443 0.05 -7.97 -9.88
CA SER A 443 0.26 -7.83 -8.43
C SER A 443 -1.06 -7.95 -7.65
N PHE A 444 -0.94 -8.39 -6.41
CA PHE A 444 -2.07 -8.48 -5.48
C PHE A 444 -1.59 -8.37 -4.03
N THR A 445 -2.49 -7.99 -3.14
CA THR A 445 -2.26 -7.98 -1.68
C THR A 445 -3.13 -9.04 -1.03
N THR A 446 -2.53 -9.93 -0.23
CA THR A 446 -3.28 -10.92 0.54
C THR A 446 -4.23 -10.26 1.53
N LEU A 447 -5.29 -10.97 1.91
CA LEU A 447 -6.23 -10.45 2.90
C LEU A 447 -5.53 -10.21 4.25
N PRO A 448 -5.93 -9.17 5.00
CA PRO A 448 -5.42 -8.97 6.35
C PRO A 448 -5.86 -10.12 7.26
N PRO A 449 -5.09 -10.45 8.31
CA PRO A 449 -5.54 -11.42 9.30
C PRO A 449 -6.83 -10.91 9.97
N THR A 450 -7.74 -11.80 10.32
CA THR A 450 -8.89 -11.49 11.17
C THR A 450 -8.55 -11.79 12.63
N CYS A 451 -9.28 -11.20 13.58
CA CYS A 451 -9.03 -11.53 14.99
C CYS A 451 -9.32 -12.99 15.33
N SER A 452 -10.32 -13.58 14.68
CA SER A 452 -10.68 -14.98 14.89
C SER A 452 -9.56 -15.96 14.51
N ASP A 453 -8.62 -15.56 13.65
CA ASP A 453 -7.50 -16.43 13.25
C ASP A 453 -6.50 -16.64 14.40
N GLY A 454 -6.50 -15.75 15.39
CA GLY A 454 -5.62 -15.88 16.54
C GLY A 454 -4.14 -15.85 16.18
N VAL A 455 -3.32 -16.55 16.96
CA VAL A 455 -1.89 -16.70 16.71
C VAL A 455 -1.33 -17.96 17.36
N THR A 456 -0.29 -18.53 16.76
CA THR A 456 0.46 -19.65 17.32
C THR A 456 1.84 -19.18 17.75
N ASP A 457 2.21 -19.45 19.00
CA ASP A 457 3.54 -19.11 19.50
C ASP A 457 4.63 -20.11 19.08
N ILE A 458 5.87 -19.83 19.46
CA ILE A 458 7.05 -20.64 19.12
C ILE A 458 7.03 -22.05 19.73
N ASP A 459 6.21 -22.30 20.75
CA ASP A 459 6.04 -23.63 21.34
C ASP A 459 4.87 -24.40 20.72
N GLY A 460 4.20 -23.81 19.73
CA GLY A 460 3.04 -24.41 19.06
C GLY A 460 1.73 -24.22 19.81
N ASN A 461 1.66 -23.32 20.81
CA ASN A 461 0.41 -23.00 21.47
C ASN A 461 -0.40 -22.05 20.59
N HIS A 462 -1.62 -22.45 20.23
CA HIS A 462 -2.57 -21.58 19.55
C HIS A 462 -3.42 -20.79 20.56
N TYR A 463 -3.58 -19.50 20.30
CA TYR A 463 -4.41 -18.56 21.05
C TYR A 463 -5.40 -17.93 20.08
N ASP A 464 -6.69 -18.06 20.37
CA ASP A 464 -7.72 -17.40 19.57
C ASP A 464 -7.71 -15.90 19.86
N GLY A 465 -8.08 -15.08 18.87
CA GLY A 465 -8.29 -13.65 19.08
C GLY A 465 -9.78 -13.28 19.12
N VAL A 466 -10.06 -12.10 19.66
CA VAL A 466 -11.40 -11.51 19.70
C VAL A 466 -11.32 -10.01 19.43
N GLN A 467 -12.19 -9.54 18.54
CA GLN A 467 -12.33 -8.11 18.24
C GLN A 467 -13.20 -7.47 19.33
N ILE A 468 -12.67 -6.46 20.01
CA ILE A 468 -13.41 -5.65 20.99
C ILE A 468 -13.18 -4.19 20.63
N GLY A 469 -14.23 -3.53 20.12
CA GLY A 469 -14.09 -2.22 19.49
C GLY A 469 -13.16 -2.30 18.28
N THR A 470 -12.13 -1.46 18.25
CA THR A 470 -11.07 -1.41 17.24
C THR A 470 -9.90 -2.36 17.53
N GLN A 471 -9.84 -2.93 18.74
CA GLN A 471 -8.71 -3.70 19.23
C GLN A 471 -8.89 -5.22 19.07
N CYS A 472 -7.79 -5.91 18.77
CA CYS A 472 -7.74 -7.36 18.60
C CYS A 472 -7.04 -8.05 19.77
N TRP A 473 -7.80 -8.63 20.70
CA TRP A 473 -7.29 -9.18 21.95
C TRP A 473 -7.13 -10.70 21.92
N MET A 474 -6.09 -11.23 22.55
CA MET A 474 -6.02 -12.66 22.85
C MET A 474 -7.12 -13.09 23.82
N LYS A 475 -7.76 -14.23 23.55
CA LYS A 475 -8.79 -14.85 24.40
C LYS A 475 -8.24 -15.71 25.53
N GLN A 476 -7.04 -16.25 25.37
CA GLN A 476 -6.38 -17.05 26.40
C GLN A 476 -5.18 -16.31 26.97
N ASN A 477 -4.84 -16.59 28.23
CA ASN A 477 -3.60 -16.10 28.82
C ASN A 477 -2.40 -16.81 28.18
N LEU A 478 -1.30 -16.08 27.98
CA LEU A 478 -0.11 -16.60 27.33
C LEU A 478 0.53 -17.75 28.13
N ARG A 479 0.93 -18.82 27.44
CA ARG A 479 1.59 -20.00 28.03
C ARG A 479 2.91 -20.37 27.35
N VAL A 480 3.55 -19.38 26.73
CA VAL A 480 4.84 -19.54 26.04
C VAL A 480 5.99 -19.77 27.02
N THR A 481 6.97 -20.53 26.59
CA THR A 481 8.18 -20.90 27.34
C THR A 481 9.44 -20.22 26.81
N LYS A 482 9.36 -19.61 25.64
CA LYS A 482 10.45 -18.93 24.95
C LYS A 482 9.94 -17.64 24.31
N TYR A 483 10.80 -16.65 24.22
CA TYR A 483 10.52 -15.48 23.39
C TYR A 483 10.47 -15.87 21.91
N ALA A 484 9.92 -14.99 21.06
CA ALA A 484 9.83 -15.23 19.62
C ALA A 484 11.19 -15.47 18.94
N ASN A 485 12.29 -15.02 19.54
CA ASN A 485 13.66 -15.26 19.07
C ASN A 485 14.24 -16.63 19.52
N GLY A 486 13.47 -17.47 20.23
CA GLY A 486 13.89 -18.77 20.74
C GLY A 486 14.55 -18.77 22.12
N THR A 487 14.83 -17.61 22.70
CA THR A 487 15.45 -17.50 24.03
C THR A 487 14.49 -18.01 25.10
N SER A 488 14.96 -18.93 25.95
CA SER A 488 14.12 -19.56 26.98
C SER A 488 13.89 -18.63 28.17
N ILE A 489 12.68 -18.65 28.71
CA ILE A 489 12.30 -17.94 29.94
C ILE A 489 12.47 -18.90 31.11
N THR A 490 13.25 -18.53 32.12
CA THR A 490 13.53 -19.42 33.25
C THR A 490 12.26 -19.70 34.06
N LEU A 491 11.98 -20.97 34.36
CA LEU A 491 10.83 -21.40 35.15
C LEU A 491 11.17 -21.39 36.65
N ASP A 492 10.22 -20.91 37.47
CA ASP A 492 10.22 -20.95 38.94
C ASP A 492 11.51 -20.40 39.58
N GLY A 493 11.95 -19.25 39.07
CA GLY A 493 13.10 -18.54 39.63
C GLY A 493 12.85 -17.82 40.94
N SER A 494 13.94 -17.25 41.49
CA SER A 494 13.86 -16.31 42.61
C SER A 494 13.18 -15.01 42.19
N THR A 495 12.58 -14.28 43.11
CA THR A 495 11.99 -12.97 42.80
C THR A 495 13.07 -11.99 42.36
N SER A 496 12.83 -11.29 41.26
CA SER A 496 13.79 -10.37 40.65
C SER A 496 13.07 -9.34 39.80
N SER A 497 13.55 -8.09 39.89
CA SER A 497 13.09 -6.94 39.11
C SER A 497 13.90 -6.74 37.82
N SER A 498 14.89 -7.60 37.55
CA SER A 498 15.75 -7.51 36.37
C SER A 498 15.87 -8.82 35.59
N THR A 499 15.78 -9.97 36.27
CA THR A 499 15.90 -11.28 35.63
C THR A 499 14.54 -11.80 35.21
N PRO A 500 14.35 -12.24 33.95
CA PRO A 500 13.07 -12.73 33.46
C PRO A 500 12.76 -14.15 33.99
N TYR A 501 11.57 -14.30 34.56
CA TYR A 501 11.04 -15.56 35.08
C TYR A 501 9.59 -15.79 34.70
N ARG A 502 9.24 -17.06 34.51
CA ARG A 502 7.86 -17.55 34.43
C ARG A 502 7.57 -18.51 35.59
N TYR A 503 6.30 -18.66 35.94
CA TYR A 503 5.87 -19.42 37.11
C TYR A 503 4.61 -20.22 36.84
N TYR A 504 4.53 -21.41 37.43
CA TYR A 504 3.29 -22.18 37.43
C TYR A 504 2.20 -21.49 38.28
N PRO A 505 0.97 -21.30 37.77
CA PRO A 505 -0.12 -20.78 38.59
C PRO A 505 -0.37 -21.68 39.81
N ASN A 506 -0.35 -21.09 41.01
CA ASN A 506 -0.43 -21.82 42.28
C ASN A 506 0.63 -22.92 42.44
N GLY A 507 1.82 -22.73 41.87
CA GLY A 507 2.93 -23.69 41.94
C GLY A 507 2.64 -25.06 41.30
N ASN A 508 1.63 -25.16 40.42
CA ASN A 508 1.20 -26.43 39.84
C ASN A 508 1.16 -26.37 38.31
N ALA A 509 1.95 -27.23 37.65
CA ALA A 509 2.03 -27.33 36.20
C ALA A 509 0.69 -27.67 35.53
N SER A 510 -0.19 -28.42 36.20
CA SER A 510 -1.52 -28.76 35.67
C SER A 510 -2.43 -27.55 35.49
N ASN A 511 -2.14 -26.41 36.14
CA ASN A 511 -2.92 -25.19 36.00
C ASN A 511 -2.58 -24.40 34.73
N VAL A 512 -1.44 -24.66 34.08
CA VAL A 512 -0.97 -23.90 32.93
C VAL A 512 -1.91 -24.02 31.72
N SER A 513 -2.50 -25.19 31.51
CA SER A 513 -3.44 -25.39 30.39
C SER A 513 -4.67 -24.50 30.49
N THR A 514 -5.06 -24.12 31.71
CA THR A 514 -6.25 -23.31 32.00
C THR A 514 -5.90 -21.83 32.15
N TYR A 515 -4.91 -21.52 32.98
CA TYR A 515 -4.63 -20.13 33.40
C TYR A 515 -3.44 -19.49 32.68
N GLY A 516 -2.69 -20.24 31.87
CA GLY A 516 -1.43 -19.79 31.30
C GLY A 516 -0.28 -19.84 32.31
N TYR A 517 0.87 -19.29 31.95
CA TYR A 517 1.93 -19.01 32.93
C TYR A 517 1.73 -17.63 33.55
N LEU A 518 2.29 -17.44 34.74
CA LEU A 518 2.52 -16.12 35.30
C LEU A 518 3.95 -15.68 34.96
N TYR A 519 4.15 -14.42 34.57
CA TYR A 519 5.44 -13.86 34.20
C TYR A 519 5.75 -12.68 35.12
N ASN A 520 7.00 -12.50 35.50
CA ASN A 520 7.40 -11.21 36.07
C ASN A 520 7.51 -10.14 34.98
N TRP A 521 7.47 -8.87 35.37
CA TRP A 521 7.48 -7.78 34.38
C TRP A 521 8.73 -7.78 33.48
N PRO A 522 9.95 -8.09 33.97
CA PRO A 522 11.11 -8.30 33.10
C PRO A 522 10.91 -9.38 32.04
N ALA A 523 10.20 -10.46 32.38
CA ALA A 523 9.83 -11.48 31.39
C ALA A 523 8.78 -10.97 30.41
N ALA A 524 7.73 -10.28 30.89
CA ALA A 524 6.71 -9.72 30.01
C ALA A 524 7.29 -8.73 28.98
N MET A 525 8.27 -7.91 29.39
CA MET A 525 8.88 -6.88 28.56
C MET A 525 10.03 -7.39 27.67
N ASN A 526 10.67 -8.51 28.02
CA ASN A 526 11.84 -9.04 27.30
C ASN A 526 12.94 -7.98 27.06
N GLY A 527 13.21 -7.14 28.07
CA GLY A 527 14.21 -6.08 28.00
C GLY A 527 13.84 -4.85 27.14
N ALA A 528 12.62 -4.78 26.61
CA ALA A 528 12.15 -3.61 25.89
C ALA A 528 11.97 -2.39 26.81
N THR A 529 12.13 -1.19 26.24
CA THR A 529 11.79 0.06 26.93
C THR A 529 10.27 0.15 27.11
N THR A 530 9.82 0.57 28.29
CA THR A 530 8.40 0.81 28.60
C THR A 530 7.71 1.70 27.57
N SER A 531 6.41 1.51 27.36
CA SER A 531 5.58 2.35 26.50
C SER A 531 4.23 2.64 27.16
N SER A 532 3.78 3.89 27.08
CA SER A 532 2.43 4.35 27.43
C SER A 532 1.58 4.70 26.21
N SER A 533 2.09 4.45 25.00
CA SER A 533 1.44 4.77 23.74
C SER A 533 0.35 3.75 23.37
N ASN A 534 -0.53 4.15 22.46
CA ASN A 534 -1.49 3.27 21.80
C ASN A 534 -1.27 3.39 20.27
N PRO A 535 -0.71 2.37 19.60
CA PRO A 535 -0.31 1.08 20.16
C PRO A 535 0.94 1.16 21.04
N SER A 536 1.18 0.16 21.92
CA SER A 536 2.39 0.15 22.75
C SER A 536 3.67 -0.02 21.92
N GLY A 537 3.60 -0.82 20.85
CA GLY A 537 4.74 -1.22 20.02
C GLY A 537 5.70 -2.20 20.71
N ILE A 538 5.37 -2.72 21.90
CA ILE A 538 6.24 -3.58 22.69
C ILE A 538 5.89 -5.04 22.48
N GLN A 539 6.59 -5.72 21.57
CA GLN A 539 6.37 -7.17 21.38
C GLN A 539 6.51 -7.93 22.71
N GLY A 540 7.62 -7.72 23.42
CA GLY A 540 7.88 -8.36 24.71
C GLY A 540 7.83 -9.89 24.63
N VAL A 541 7.05 -10.50 25.52
CA VAL A 541 6.82 -11.95 25.56
C VAL A 541 5.82 -12.43 24.49
N CYS A 542 5.12 -11.53 23.82
CA CYS A 542 4.11 -11.88 22.84
C CYS A 542 4.69 -12.47 21.55
N PRO A 543 3.90 -13.29 20.81
CA PRO A 543 4.28 -13.78 19.48
C PRO A 543 4.53 -12.63 18.49
N ALA A 544 5.24 -12.90 17.40
CA ALA A 544 5.44 -11.91 16.34
C ALA A 544 4.10 -11.44 15.74
N GLY A 545 3.98 -10.13 15.46
CA GLY A 545 2.72 -9.49 15.03
C GLY A 545 1.73 -9.21 16.16
N TRP A 546 2.16 -9.43 17.41
CA TRP A 546 1.40 -9.14 18.63
C TRP A 546 2.31 -8.46 19.66
N HIS A 547 1.72 -7.60 20.48
CA HIS A 547 2.43 -6.84 21.50
C HIS A 547 1.77 -6.92 22.87
N LEU A 548 2.56 -6.62 23.91
CA LEU A 548 2.09 -6.44 25.28
C LEU A 548 1.35 -5.09 25.37
N PRO A 549 0.08 -5.06 25.78
CA PRO A 549 -0.71 -3.83 25.79
C PRO A 549 -0.18 -2.81 26.81
N SER A 550 -0.25 -1.53 26.46
CA SER A 550 0.02 -0.40 27.36
C SER A 550 -1.17 -0.08 28.25
N ASP A 551 -0.97 0.81 29.21
CA ASP A 551 -2.04 1.32 30.05
C ASP A 551 -3.09 2.11 29.25
N ALA A 552 -2.67 2.77 28.17
CA ALA A 552 -3.58 3.49 27.28
C ALA A 552 -4.49 2.53 26.48
N GLU A 553 -3.97 1.38 26.04
CA GLU A 553 -4.74 0.37 25.32
C GLU A 553 -5.75 -0.34 26.22
N TRP A 554 -5.36 -0.65 27.46
CA TRP A 554 -6.30 -1.12 28.49
C TRP A 554 -7.38 -0.08 28.80
N THR A 555 -7.02 1.21 28.81
CA THR A 555 -7.97 2.31 29.03
C THR A 555 -8.96 2.43 27.86
N GLU A 556 -8.51 2.31 26.60
CA GLU A 556 -9.39 2.25 25.44
C GLU A 556 -10.40 1.10 25.53
N LEU A 557 -9.92 -0.11 25.87
CA LEU A 557 -10.78 -1.28 26.07
C LEU A 557 -11.88 -1.01 27.11
N THR A 558 -11.49 -0.52 28.30
CA THR A 558 -12.46 -0.28 29.38
C THR A 558 -13.44 0.86 29.04
N ASN A 559 -12.99 1.91 28.36
CA ASN A 559 -13.85 3.00 27.89
C ASN A 559 -14.89 2.51 26.88
N TYR A 560 -14.47 1.70 25.90
CA TYR A 560 -15.37 1.09 24.92
C TYR A 560 -16.47 0.26 25.59
N LEU A 561 -16.16 -0.40 26.71
CA LEU A 561 -17.09 -1.26 27.44
C LEU A 561 -18.05 -0.52 28.38
N GLY A 562 -17.95 0.80 28.47
CA GLY A 562 -18.79 1.65 29.33
C GLY A 562 -18.11 2.08 30.63
N GLY A 563 -16.78 1.97 30.70
CA GLY A 563 -15.95 2.41 31.81
C GLY A 563 -15.50 1.29 32.76
N GLU A 564 -14.47 1.58 33.55
CA GLU A 564 -13.81 0.62 34.44
C GLU A 564 -14.77 -0.04 35.44
N SER A 565 -15.84 0.64 35.90
CA SER A 565 -16.78 0.13 36.89
C SER A 565 -17.62 -1.08 36.43
N VAL A 566 -17.78 -1.26 35.11
CA VAL A 566 -18.62 -2.30 34.51
C VAL A 566 -17.86 -3.23 33.57
N ALA A 567 -16.69 -2.79 33.06
CA ALA A 567 -15.91 -3.53 32.07
C ALA A 567 -15.49 -4.93 32.56
N GLY A 568 -15.16 -5.08 33.85
CA GLY A 568 -14.69 -6.36 34.40
C GLY A 568 -15.75 -7.46 34.29
N GLY A 569 -17.02 -7.13 34.55
CA GLY A 569 -18.14 -8.05 34.35
C GLY A 569 -18.26 -8.52 32.90
N LYS A 570 -18.09 -7.61 31.94
CA LYS A 570 -18.19 -7.91 30.51
C LYS A 570 -17.02 -8.73 29.96
N LEU A 571 -15.88 -8.70 30.63
CA LEU A 571 -14.65 -9.39 30.23
C LEU A 571 -14.48 -10.77 30.89
N LYS A 572 -14.96 -10.94 32.13
CA LYS A 572 -14.82 -12.20 32.88
C LYS A 572 -15.62 -13.35 32.28
N GLU A 573 -15.06 -14.57 32.36
CA GLU A 573 -15.80 -15.82 32.14
C GLU A 573 -17.11 -15.84 32.96
N THR A 574 -18.19 -16.37 32.36
CA THR A 574 -19.49 -16.53 33.03
C THR A 574 -19.52 -17.72 33.99
N GLY A 575 -20.41 -17.66 34.98
CA GLY A 575 -20.59 -18.75 35.94
C GLY A 575 -19.47 -18.82 36.98
N THR A 576 -19.32 -19.96 37.63
CA THR A 576 -18.37 -20.14 38.75
C THR A 576 -17.50 -21.38 38.58
N THR A 577 -17.19 -21.76 37.34
CA THR A 577 -16.31 -22.90 37.05
C THR A 577 -14.89 -22.58 37.51
N HIS A 578 -14.34 -21.45 37.06
CA HIS A 578 -13.00 -21.01 37.49
C HIS A 578 -13.08 -19.85 38.48
N TRP A 579 -14.01 -18.91 38.31
CA TRP A 579 -14.26 -17.85 39.28
C TRP A 579 -15.04 -18.36 40.48
N ALA A 580 -14.60 -18.07 41.69
CA ALA A 580 -15.39 -18.37 42.88
C ALA A 580 -16.64 -17.48 42.94
N SER A 581 -17.71 -18.00 43.55
CA SER A 581 -18.92 -17.22 43.85
C SER A 581 -18.57 -15.93 44.63
N PRO A 582 -19.16 -14.76 44.30
CA PRO A 582 -20.35 -14.60 43.46
C PRO A 582 -20.10 -14.38 41.95
N ASN A 583 -18.85 -14.22 41.51
CA ASN A 583 -18.50 -13.76 40.15
C ASN A 583 -19.38 -12.58 39.65
N THR A 584 -19.47 -11.53 40.48
CA THR A 584 -20.38 -10.41 40.32
C THR A 584 -20.28 -9.79 38.93
N GLY A 585 -21.45 -9.66 38.28
CA GLY A 585 -21.61 -8.96 37.01
C GLY A 585 -21.01 -9.66 35.78
N ALA A 586 -20.51 -10.89 35.92
CA ALA A 586 -19.86 -11.60 34.81
C ALA A 586 -20.83 -12.00 33.69
N THR A 587 -20.67 -11.43 32.50
CA THR A 587 -21.48 -11.73 31.30
C THR A 587 -20.65 -12.32 30.16
N ASN A 588 -19.34 -12.11 30.14
CA ASN A 588 -18.45 -12.46 29.03
C ASN A 588 -18.96 -12.03 27.64
N GLU A 589 -19.75 -10.96 27.56
CA GLU A 589 -20.40 -10.54 26.30
C GLU A 589 -19.39 -10.18 25.20
N THR A 590 -18.15 -9.88 25.60
CA THR A 590 -17.04 -9.55 24.70
C THR A 590 -16.36 -10.77 24.10
N GLY A 591 -16.49 -11.96 24.70
CA GLY A 591 -15.71 -13.15 24.36
C GLY A 591 -14.26 -13.12 24.85
N PHE A 592 -13.81 -12.07 25.56
CA PHE A 592 -12.47 -11.99 26.14
C PHE A 592 -12.17 -13.15 27.08
N THR A 593 -13.16 -13.59 27.87
CA THR A 593 -13.09 -14.77 28.74
C THR A 593 -11.94 -14.69 29.74
N ALA A 594 -11.89 -13.63 30.55
CA ALA A 594 -10.87 -13.45 31.57
C ALA A 594 -10.97 -14.56 32.64
N LEU A 595 -9.83 -15.13 33.03
CA LEU A 595 -9.74 -16.22 34.01
C LEU A 595 -8.93 -15.81 35.25
N PRO A 596 -9.29 -16.31 36.45
CA PRO A 596 -8.68 -15.92 37.72
C PRO A 596 -7.42 -16.73 38.03
N GLY A 597 -6.33 -16.44 37.32
CA GLY A 597 -5.04 -17.12 37.49
C GLY A 597 -4.30 -16.83 38.81
N GLY A 598 -4.80 -15.88 39.61
CA GLY A 598 -4.11 -15.38 40.80
C GLY A 598 -2.84 -14.61 40.46
N TYR A 599 -1.92 -14.53 41.42
CA TYR A 599 -0.59 -13.98 41.20
C TYR A 599 0.47 -14.70 42.04
N ARG A 600 1.73 -14.42 41.72
CA ARG A 600 2.87 -14.79 42.56
C ARG A 600 3.48 -13.55 43.21
N SER A 601 3.62 -13.56 44.54
CA SER A 601 4.17 -12.45 45.31
C SER A 601 5.70 -12.40 45.26
N SER A 602 6.28 -11.30 45.77
CA SER A 602 7.73 -11.11 45.92
C SER A 602 8.39 -12.02 46.96
N SER A 603 7.60 -12.68 47.84
CA SER A 603 8.08 -13.74 48.74
C SER A 603 8.05 -15.13 48.10
N GLY A 604 7.56 -15.24 46.86
CA GLY A 604 7.41 -16.50 46.14
C GLY A 604 6.16 -17.29 46.49
N THR A 605 5.28 -16.74 47.35
CA THR A 605 3.97 -17.30 47.64
C THR A 605 3.01 -17.08 46.47
N PHE A 606 2.18 -18.07 46.16
CA PHE A 606 1.09 -17.92 45.20
C PHE A 606 -0.21 -17.72 45.95
N ASP A 607 -0.99 -16.72 45.53
CA ASP A 607 -2.22 -16.35 46.20
C ASP A 607 -3.37 -16.12 45.19
N TYR A 608 -4.61 -16.28 45.69
CA TYR A 608 -5.84 -15.81 45.04
C TYR A 608 -6.25 -16.42 43.69
N ILE A 609 -5.75 -17.62 43.35
CA ILE A 609 -6.33 -18.39 42.24
C ILE A 609 -7.84 -18.60 42.47
N GLY A 610 -8.64 -18.45 41.42
CA GLY A 610 -10.10 -18.51 41.50
C GLY A 610 -10.78 -17.24 42.01
N LEU A 611 -10.04 -16.31 42.62
CA LEU A 611 -10.58 -15.06 43.18
C LEU A 611 -10.16 -13.83 42.38
N TYR A 612 -8.93 -13.81 41.86
CA TYR A 612 -8.35 -12.66 41.17
C TYR A 612 -7.71 -13.10 39.86
N GLY A 613 -7.80 -12.25 38.84
CA GLY A 613 -6.97 -12.32 37.64
C GLY A 613 -6.19 -11.02 37.48
N PHE A 614 -4.88 -11.13 37.24
CA PHE A 614 -3.98 -9.99 37.05
C PHE A 614 -3.28 -10.09 35.69
N TRP A 615 -3.17 -8.96 34.99
CA TRP A 615 -2.49 -8.84 33.70
C TRP A 615 -1.53 -7.66 33.66
N TRP A 616 -0.32 -7.91 33.18
CA TRP A 616 0.68 -6.85 33.00
C TRP A 616 0.29 -5.83 31.92
N SER A 617 0.69 -4.58 32.14
CA SER A 617 0.83 -3.56 31.11
C SER A 617 2.31 -3.38 30.73
N ALA A 618 2.56 -2.96 29.49
CA ALA A 618 3.87 -2.50 29.01
C ALA A 618 4.28 -1.13 29.60
N THR A 619 3.42 -0.50 30.40
CA THR A 619 3.64 0.83 30.98
C THR A 619 4.22 0.75 32.39
N GLU A 620 5.41 1.30 32.54
CA GLU A 620 6.07 1.55 33.82
C GLU A 620 5.39 2.69 34.58
N ASN A 621 5.23 2.53 35.90
CA ASN A 621 4.85 3.61 36.79
C ASN A 621 6.05 4.19 37.56
N SER A 622 7.02 3.35 37.91
CA SER A 622 8.26 3.75 38.57
C SER A 622 9.39 2.77 38.29
N ALA A 623 10.61 3.09 38.76
CA ALA A 623 11.76 2.20 38.63
C ALA A 623 11.49 0.77 39.14
N THR A 624 10.67 0.62 40.18
CA THR A 624 10.36 -0.69 40.80
C THR A 624 8.98 -1.24 40.43
N ASN A 625 8.05 -0.41 39.94
CA ASN A 625 6.65 -0.80 39.75
C ASN A 625 6.18 -0.55 38.32
N ALA A 626 5.27 -1.39 37.85
CA ALA A 626 4.59 -1.24 36.56
C ALA A 626 3.08 -1.25 36.74
N TRP A 627 2.35 -0.71 35.78
CA TRP A 627 0.90 -0.79 35.79
C TRP A 627 0.45 -2.22 35.48
N ASP A 628 -0.64 -2.63 36.14
CA ASP A 628 -1.31 -3.89 35.91
C ASP A 628 -2.83 -3.69 36.01
N ARG A 629 -3.57 -4.62 35.39
CA ARG A 629 -5.02 -4.67 35.44
C ARG A 629 -5.47 -5.88 36.21
N ALA A 630 -6.46 -5.69 37.08
CA ALA A 630 -7.01 -6.74 37.90
C ALA A 630 -8.52 -6.84 37.76
N MET A 631 -9.03 -8.07 37.81
CA MET A 631 -10.46 -8.37 37.94
C MET A 631 -10.65 -9.30 39.13
N ILE A 632 -11.69 -9.05 39.92
CA ILE A 632 -11.97 -9.75 41.17
C ILE A 632 -13.36 -10.40 41.09
N ASN A 633 -13.54 -11.53 41.77
CA ASN A 633 -14.77 -12.31 41.72
C ASN A 633 -15.98 -11.57 42.32
N ASP A 634 -15.83 -10.69 43.31
CA ASP A 634 -16.95 -10.01 43.97
C ASP A 634 -17.28 -8.63 43.38
N TYR A 635 -16.52 -8.17 42.39
CA TYR A 635 -16.75 -6.90 41.69
C TYR A 635 -16.96 -7.06 40.18
N SER A 636 -17.63 -6.08 39.57
CA SER A 636 -17.83 -5.98 38.11
C SER A 636 -16.81 -5.08 37.40
N ASN A 637 -15.83 -4.53 38.13
CA ASN A 637 -14.90 -3.55 37.60
C ASN A 637 -13.59 -4.16 37.08
N VAL A 638 -12.89 -3.40 36.24
CA VAL A 638 -11.46 -3.57 36.01
C VAL A 638 -10.74 -2.60 36.94
N LEU A 639 -9.89 -3.12 37.79
CA LEU A 639 -9.04 -2.34 38.69
C LEU A 639 -7.69 -2.08 38.02
N ARG A 640 -7.06 -0.98 38.40
CA ARG A 640 -5.71 -0.60 37.97
C ARG A 640 -4.81 -0.48 39.19
N PHE A 641 -3.74 -1.26 39.23
CA PHE A 641 -2.75 -1.21 40.29
C PHE A 641 -1.37 -0.88 39.73
N SER A 642 -0.48 -0.47 40.63
CA SER A 642 0.94 -0.23 40.34
C SER A 642 1.76 -1.14 41.23
N ASP A 643 1.90 -2.39 40.83
CA ASP A 643 2.59 -3.40 41.62
C ASP A 643 4.07 -3.56 41.25
N SER A 644 4.83 -4.19 42.15
CA SER A 644 6.26 -4.43 41.97
C SER A 644 6.50 -5.33 40.76
N LYS A 645 7.49 -4.96 39.95
CA LYS A 645 7.94 -5.69 38.75
C LYS A 645 8.40 -7.13 39.03
N GLU A 646 8.60 -7.48 40.31
CA GLU A 646 9.00 -8.81 40.78
C GLU A 646 7.83 -9.81 40.85
N LEU A 647 6.59 -9.32 40.91
CA LEU A 647 5.40 -10.16 41.00
C LEU A 647 5.18 -10.94 39.71
N GLY A 648 4.51 -12.08 39.79
CA GLY A 648 4.13 -12.87 38.61
C GLY A 648 2.65 -12.67 38.26
N PHE A 649 2.36 -12.10 37.10
CA PHE A 649 1.00 -11.91 36.57
C PHE A 649 0.82 -12.56 35.19
N SER A 650 -0.43 -12.74 34.77
CA SER A 650 -0.73 -13.26 33.43
C SER A 650 -0.39 -12.22 32.36
N VAL A 651 -0.28 -12.67 31.12
CA VAL A 651 -0.14 -11.79 29.95
C VAL A 651 -1.23 -12.10 28.94
N ARG A 652 -1.81 -11.05 28.37
CA ARG A 652 -2.64 -11.11 27.17
C ARG A 652 -2.13 -10.10 26.18
N CYS A 653 -1.92 -10.55 24.95
CA CYS A 653 -1.37 -9.72 23.91
C CYS A 653 -2.47 -9.10 23.06
N LEU A 654 -2.13 -8.00 22.42
CA LEU A 654 -2.92 -7.29 21.44
C LEU A 654 -2.24 -7.39 20.07
N ARG A 655 -3.02 -7.47 18.99
CA ARG A 655 -2.44 -7.56 17.64
C ARG A 655 -1.98 -6.20 17.13
N ASP A 656 -0.87 -6.21 16.37
CA ASP A 656 -0.32 -5.04 15.67
C ASP A 656 -1.21 -4.52 14.52
#